data_AF-A0A2V5YRR5-F1
#
_entry.id   AF-A0A2V5YRR5-F1
#
_cell.length_a   1.000
_cell.length_b   1.000
_cell.length_c   1.000
_cell.angle_alpha   90.00
_cell.angle_beta   90.00
_cell.angle_gamma   90.00
#
_symmetry.space_group_name_H-M   'P 1'
#
loop_
_entity.id
_entity.type
_entity.pdbx_description
1 polymer ?
#
loop_
_entity_poly.entity_id
_entity_poly.type
_entity_poly.pdbx_seq_one_letter_code
_entity_poly.pdbx_strand_id
1 'polypeptide(L)'
;MQHVSAFSRPQTVPAAPALAAGRKPSLWILDGWRDLILYVCTPLLLVPIFIGAQGLWAAEDIYLFVAAFGAMGHHLPGMIRAYGDRALFQRFRWRFICAPIFLVVVCAAFSLWDLKGIVLAAFMWGVWHGMMQTYGFCRIYDAKVGSFAETTRRLDFALCGIWFATAVLLSPQRMTDTLETYYSAGGPFIPPTLLRAGQQGLLALALLVSAVFLANFIWMWSSGKRPSPVKLVLLVTSISFWWYCNNIVASVLVGVALFEVFHDVQYLSLVWIYNRKRVESDRSIGGFMGFVFRRSGALVGLYIGLIFAYGALGYYKSSIGIDVVKRILTGVVTASALLHFYYDGFIWKVREKSTRQSLGIAGGTADVSLGSFLPGWALHGAKWLAVFVIPLGMLWFAEVHSARGKLDRFASIVADLPTSARAHVNYATELQDAGRTDEASKEFSEAIRLSPASAKAHVNLGSLLTANGQLDEAQKHFEQALRIEPNNAEYHSGYAYLLDQLGRKDEAAVECETAIRLAPNSPQAHYSYGAFLEKHGKPDEAVAQYRQTLQFDPNHLDGHIDLGNLLFESGEIAEAREHFQKASVLNPKLAQPHNYLGKVFMRQGNVSQAIAQFEEALRLHPDFPEAEENLRVARETGAQPP
;
A
#
# COMPACT_ATOMS: atom_id res chain seq x y z
N MET A 1 20.21 -23.37 39.59
CA MET A 1 20.51 -21.96 39.23
C MET A 1 21.28 -21.97 37.92
N GLN A 2 20.92 -21.34 36.80
CA GLN A 2 19.86 -20.38 36.45
C GLN A 2 19.27 -20.77 35.07
N HIS A 3 17.93 -20.74 35.00
CA HIS A 3 17.10 -20.92 33.81
C HIS A 3 16.93 -19.60 33.07
N VAL A 4 16.80 -19.61 31.74
CA VAL A 4 16.18 -18.51 30.97
C VAL A 4 15.56 -19.06 29.67
N SER A 5 14.35 -18.62 29.38
CA SER A 5 13.45 -19.00 28.28
C SER A 5 13.84 -18.41 26.92
N ALA A 6 13.25 -18.97 25.86
CA ALA A 6 13.76 -18.91 24.50
C ALA A 6 13.39 -17.67 23.66
N PHE A 7 12.82 -16.59 24.22
CA PHE A 7 12.56 -15.33 23.48
C PHE A 7 13.09 -14.06 24.14
N SER A 8 13.94 -14.19 25.16
CA SER A 8 14.50 -13.03 25.88
C SER A 8 15.96 -13.21 26.31
N ARG A 9 16.71 -14.16 25.74
CA ARG A 9 18.15 -14.27 26.06
C ARG A 9 19.01 -13.28 25.26
N PRO A 10 19.76 -12.41 25.93
CA PRO A 10 20.86 -11.65 25.37
C PRO A 10 21.90 -12.59 24.80
N GLN A 11 22.02 -12.51 23.49
CA GLN A 11 22.80 -13.40 22.68
C GLN A 11 24.29 -13.05 22.77
N THR A 12 24.98 -13.54 23.79
CA THR A 12 26.43 -13.36 23.97
C THR A 12 27.19 -13.97 22.79
N VAL A 13 27.99 -13.13 22.13
CA VAL A 13 29.07 -13.56 21.24
C VAL A 13 30.24 -13.89 22.18
N PRO A 14 30.93 -15.05 22.04
CA PRO A 14 32.11 -15.31 22.86
C PRO A 14 33.18 -14.25 22.61
N ALA A 15 34.03 -14.00 23.61
CA ALA A 15 35.15 -13.07 23.48
C ALA A 15 35.98 -13.41 22.24
N ALA A 16 36.29 -12.39 21.43
CA ALA A 16 37.13 -12.55 20.25
C ALA A 16 38.52 -13.06 20.66
N PRO A 17 39.14 -13.99 19.91
CA PRO A 17 40.59 -14.20 20.01
C PRO A 17 41.29 -12.86 19.76
N ALA A 18 42.37 -12.60 20.50
CA ALA A 18 43.20 -11.42 20.32
C ALA A 18 43.49 -11.19 18.83
N LEU A 19 43.25 -9.96 18.34
CA LEU A 19 43.59 -9.53 17.00
C LEU A 19 45.00 -10.03 16.65
N ALA A 20 45.17 -10.72 15.53
CA ALA A 20 46.48 -11.01 14.99
C ALA A 20 47.28 -9.69 14.96
N ALA A 21 48.44 -9.70 15.61
CA ALA A 21 49.23 -8.50 15.87
C ALA A 21 49.42 -7.67 14.59
N GLY A 22 48.91 -6.44 14.58
CA GLY A 22 49.23 -5.42 13.56
C GLY A 22 48.08 -4.81 12.75
N ARG A 23 46.86 -5.36 12.74
CA ARG A 23 45.71 -4.72 12.03
C ARG A 23 44.87 -3.85 12.96
N LYS A 24 44.85 -2.53 12.73
CA LYS A 24 43.91 -1.61 13.39
C LYS A 24 42.47 -2.00 13.03
N PRO A 25 41.54 -2.10 14.00
CA PRO A 25 40.13 -2.37 13.72
C PRO A 25 39.54 -1.23 12.87
N SER A 26 38.91 -1.59 11.74
CA SER A 26 38.21 -0.61 10.89
C SER A 26 36.88 -0.24 11.53
N LEU A 27 36.57 1.06 11.61
CA LEU A 27 35.26 1.55 12.06
C LEU A 27 34.14 1.28 11.04
N TRP A 28 34.50 0.95 9.80
CA TRP A 28 33.61 0.92 8.65
C TRP A 28 33.32 -0.52 8.19
N ILE A 29 32.11 -0.74 7.68
CA ILE A 29 31.69 -2.01 7.05
C ILE A 29 32.49 -2.21 5.77
N LEU A 30 32.50 -1.20 4.92
CA LEU A 30 33.28 -1.10 3.70
C LEU A 30 34.46 -0.15 3.92
N ASP A 31 34.24 1.13 3.68
CA ASP A 31 35.15 2.25 3.82
C ASP A 31 34.33 3.51 4.11
N GLY A 32 34.97 4.59 4.57
CA GLY A 32 34.26 5.77 5.09
C GLY A 32 33.27 6.39 4.11
N TRP A 33 33.67 6.59 2.85
CA TRP A 33 32.81 7.23 1.86
C TRP A 33 31.64 6.34 1.44
N ARG A 34 31.89 5.04 1.22
CA ARG A 34 30.84 4.11 0.80
C ARG A 34 29.83 3.85 1.90
N ASP A 35 30.26 3.72 3.15
CA ASP A 35 29.34 3.57 4.28
C ASP A 35 28.47 4.83 4.45
N LEU A 36 29.06 6.02 4.30
CA LEU A 36 28.31 7.27 4.34
C LEU A 36 27.25 7.34 3.23
N ILE A 37 27.58 7.00 2.00
CA ILE A 37 26.59 7.05 0.89
C ILE A 37 25.53 5.96 0.99
N LEU A 38 25.94 4.72 1.25
CA LEU A 38 25.07 3.55 1.06
C LEU A 38 24.30 3.15 2.32
N TYR A 39 24.77 3.54 3.50
CA TYR A 39 24.18 3.11 4.77
C TYR A 39 23.70 4.27 5.62
N VAL A 40 24.52 5.31 5.79
CA VAL A 40 24.27 6.34 6.82
C VAL A 40 23.49 7.53 6.26
N CYS A 41 23.97 8.13 5.17
CA CYS A 41 23.47 9.37 4.60
C CYS A 41 22.67 9.17 3.30
N THR A 42 22.34 7.93 2.95
CA THR A 42 21.46 7.61 1.81
C THR A 42 20.16 8.43 1.80
N PRO A 43 19.50 8.70 2.95
CA PRO A 43 18.32 9.58 2.97
C PRO A 43 18.55 10.97 2.35
N LEU A 44 19.74 11.56 2.51
CA LEU A 44 20.07 12.89 1.98
C LEU A 44 20.16 12.90 0.45
N LEU A 45 20.39 11.74 -0.17
CA LEU A 45 20.38 11.58 -1.63
C LEU A 45 18.97 11.28 -2.14
N LEU A 46 18.18 10.50 -1.40
CA LEU A 46 16.86 10.06 -1.84
C LEU A 46 15.81 11.17 -1.80
N VAL A 47 15.80 12.01 -0.76
CA VAL A 47 14.77 13.04 -0.59
C VAL A 47 14.71 14.01 -1.78
N PRO A 48 15.82 14.61 -2.26
CA PRO A 48 15.77 15.50 -3.43
C PRO A 48 15.33 14.80 -4.72
N ILE A 49 15.76 13.55 -4.93
CA ILE A 49 15.37 12.75 -6.10
C ILE A 49 13.86 12.51 -6.09
N PHE A 50 13.29 12.16 -4.94
CA PHE A 50 11.86 11.94 -4.82
C PHE A 50 11.04 13.22 -4.97
N ILE A 51 11.51 14.35 -4.44
CA ILE A 51 10.85 15.65 -4.67
C ILE A 51 10.80 15.96 -6.18
N GLY A 52 11.90 15.73 -6.91
CA GLY A 52 11.91 15.88 -8.36
C GLY A 52 10.96 14.91 -9.07
N ALA A 53 10.90 13.65 -8.63
CA ALA A 53 9.99 12.64 -9.18
C ALA A 53 8.51 13.00 -8.97
N GLN A 54 8.14 13.51 -7.79
CA GLN A 54 6.78 13.95 -7.48
C GLN A 54 6.32 15.17 -8.31
N GLY A 55 7.26 15.93 -8.89
CA GLY A 55 6.93 16.98 -9.84
C GLY A 55 6.56 16.47 -11.24
N LEU A 56 6.84 15.19 -11.53
CA LEU A 56 6.65 14.58 -12.86
C LEU A 56 5.61 13.46 -12.87
N TRP A 57 5.43 12.77 -11.75
CA TRP A 57 4.60 11.58 -11.64
C TRP A 57 3.70 11.62 -10.42
N ALA A 58 2.54 10.97 -10.51
CA ALA A 58 1.62 10.82 -9.39
C ALA A 58 2.23 9.93 -8.29
N ALA A 59 1.74 10.11 -7.06
CA ALA A 59 2.19 9.33 -5.90
C ALA A 59 1.96 7.82 -6.11
N GLU A 60 0.84 7.47 -6.73
CA GLU A 60 0.41 6.12 -7.04
C GLU A 60 1.36 5.45 -8.04
N ASP A 61 1.79 6.18 -9.08
CA ASP A 61 2.72 5.68 -10.09
C ASP A 61 4.10 5.42 -9.49
N ILE A 62 4.60 6.36 -8.69
CA ILE A 62 5.88 6.22 -7.96
C ILE A 62 5.79 5.02 -7.03
N TYR A 63 4.72 4.91 -6.25
CA TYR A 63 4.51 3.78 -5.35
C TYR A 63 4.39 2.46 -6.09
N LEU A 64 3.62 2.40 -7.18
CA LEU A 64 3.47 1.19 -7.97
C LEU A 64 4.81 0.74 -8.57
N PHE A 65 5.57 1.69 -9.11
CA PHE A 65 6.91 1.43 -9.63
C PHE A 65 7.83 0.86 -8.53
N VAL A 66 7.88 1.50 -7.36
CA VAL A 66 8.71 1.04 -6.23
C VAL A 66 8.21 -0.28 -5.65
N ALA A 67 6.91 -0.47 -5.51
CA ALA A 67 6.32 -1.70 -5.03
C ALA A 67 6.58 -2.86 -6.00
N ALA A 68 6.55 -2.62 -7.31
CA ALA A 68 6.91 -3.61 -8.32
C ALA A 68 8.42 -3.93 -8.29
N PHE A 69 9.27 -2.90 -8.14
CA PHE A 69 10.71 -3.06 -7.93
C PHE A 69 11.00 -3.89 -6.67
N GLY A 70 10.35 -3.58 -5.56
CA GLY A 70 10.41 -4.32 -4.31
C GLY A 70 9.95 -5.75 -4.54
N ALA A 71 8.65 -5.99 -4.73
CA ALA A 71 8.04 -7.31 -4.81
C ALA A 71 8.73 -8.33 -5.73
N MET A 72 9.41 -7.88 -6.80
CA MET A 72 10.05 -8.75 -7.81
C MET A 72 11.58 -8.67 -7.84
N GLY A 73 12.20 -7.56 -7.47
CA GLY A 73 13.63 -7.33 -7.64
C GLY A 73 14.48 -7.55 -6.39
N HIS A 74 14.07 -6.97 -5.26
CA HIS A 74 14.89 -6.96 -4.04
C HIS A 74 14.92 -8.30 -3.27
N HIS A 75 13.98 -9.22 -3.56
CA HIS A 75 13.91 -10.56 -2.95
C HIS A 75 14.91 -11.55 -3.56
N LEU A 76 15.31 -11.28 -4.81
CA LEU A 76 16.11 -12.19 -5.63
C LEU A 76 17.49 -12.54 -5.03
N PRO A 77 18.26 -11.63 -4.41
CA PRO A 77 19.54 -11.97 -3.78
C PRO A 77 19.40 -13.00 -2.65
N GLY A 78 18.35 -12.85 -1.82
CA GLY A 78 18.08 -13.76 -0.71
C GLY A 78 17.71 -15.16 -1.20
N MET A 79 16.86 -15.24 -2.22
CA MET A 79 16.51 -16.49 -2.89
C MET A 79 17.71 -17.16 -3.56
N ILE A 80 18.47 -16.41 -4.37
CA ILE A 80 19.67 -16.91 -5.04
C ILE A 80 20.64 -17.51 -4.01
N ARG A 81 20.81 -16.87 -2.84
CA ARG A 81 21.64 -17.42 -1.77
C ARG A 81 21.02 -18.68 -1.15
N ALA A 82 19.73 -18.67 -0.81
CA ALA A 82 19.06 -19.79 -0.14
C ALA A 82 19.13 -21.07 -0.97
N TYR A 83 19.00 -20.99 -2.30
CA TYR A 83 19.00 -22.14 -3.22
C TYR A 83 20.35 -22.38 -3.90
N GLY A 84 21.19 -21.35 -4.04
CA GLY A 84 22.49 -21.44 -4.71
C GLY A 84 23.64 -21.89 -3.80
N ASP A 85 23.53 -21.73 -2.49
CA ASP A 85 24.50 -22.22 -1.51
C ASP A 85 24.16 -23.64 -1.06
N ARG A 86 24.89 -24.64 -1.58
CA ARG A 86 24.64 -26.06 -1.29
C ARG A 86 24.69 -26.40 0.20
N ALA A 87 25.64 -25.82 0.94
CA ALA A 87 25.80 -26.13 2.36
C ALA A 87 24.65 -25.53 3.19
N LEU A 88 24.29 -24.28 2.89
CA LEU A 88 23.16 -23.61 3.53
C LEU A 88 21.83 -24.31 3.18
N PHE A 89 21.63 -24.65 1.92
CA PHE A 89 20.43 -25.34 1.46
C PHE A 89 20.30 -26.71 2.12
N GLN A 90 21.35 -27.55 2.14
CA GLN A 90 21.29 -28.86 2.79
C GLN A 90 20.92 -28.76 4.27
N ARG A 91 21.46 -27.77 4.98
CA ARG A 91 21.19 -27.54 6.40
C ARG A 91 19.74 -27.13 6.67
N PHE A 92 19.11 -26.37 5.78
CA PHE A 92 17.76 -25.81 5.96
C PHE A 92 16.75 -26.29 4.90
N ARG A 93 17.01 -27.39 4.20
CA ARG A 93 16.26 -27.83 3.00
C ARG A 93 14.75 -27.87 3.20
N TRP A 94 14.29 -28.45 4.29
CA TRP A 94 12.86 -28.56 4.58
C TRP A 94 12.22 -27.19 4.84
N ARG A 95 12.97 -26.26 5.44
CA ARG A 95 12.49 -24.89 5.63
C ARG A 95 12.42 -24.12 4.30
N PHE A 96 13.41 -24.27 3.42
CA PHE A 96 13.42 -23.59 2.12
C PHE A 96 12.47 -24.21 1.09
N ILE A 97 12.06 -25.46 1.27
CA ILE A 97 11.03 -26.10 0.43
C ILE A 97 9.63 -25.76 0.95
N CYS A 98 9.37 -25.95 2.25
CA CYS A 98 8.01 -25.84 2.79
C CYS A 98 7.57 -24.40 3.07
N ALA A 99 8.46 -23.50 3.49
CA ALA A 99 8.05 -22.13 3.86
C ALA A 99 7.47 -21.31 2.70
N PRO A 100 8.05 -21.34 1.47
CA PRO A 100 7.45 -20.65 0.32
C PRO A 100 6.05 -21.17 -0.01
N ILE A 101 5.89 -22.50 -0.07
CA ILE A 101 4.59 -23.13 -0.36
C ILE A 101 3.58 -22.73 0.71
N PHE A 102 3.95 -22.82 1.99
CA PHE A 102 3.09 -22.44 3.10
C PHE A 102 2.65 -20.98 3.03
N LEU A 103 3.59 -20.04 2.83
CA LEU A 103 3.27 -18.61 2.76
C LEU A 103 2.41 -18.28 1.55
N VAL A 104 2.69 -18.85 0.38
CA VAL A 104 1.88 -18.65 -0.82
C VAL A 104 0.46 -19.19 -0.61
N VAL A 105 0.31 -20.41 -0.07
CA VAL A 105 -1.01 -21.01 0.17
C VAL A 105 -1.81 -20.18 1.19
N VAL A 106 -1.20 -19.77 2.30
CA VAL A 106 -1.88 -18.98 3.33
C VAL A 106 -2.26 -17.60 2.80
N CYS A 107 -1.34 -16.87 2.16
CA CYS A 107 -1.65 -15.55 1.61
C CYS A 107 -2.66 -15.61 0.46
N ALA A 108 -2.59 -16.64 -0.41
CA ALA A 108 -3.58 -16.85 -1.46
C ALA A 108 -4.96 -17.15 -0.89
N ALA A 109 -5.05 -18.02 0.12
CA ALA A 109 -6.33 -18.34 0.79
C ALA A 109 -6.94 -17.10 1.44
N PHE A 110 -6.17 -16.34 2.21
CA PHE A 110 -6.64 -15.10 2.83
C PHE A 110 -7.05 -14.05 1.79
N SER A 111 -6.35 -13.97 0.66
CA SER A 111 -6.69 -13.03 -0.40
C SER A 111 -7.94 -13.43 -1.20
N LEU A 112 -8.14 -14.74 -1.42
CA LEU A 112 -9.37 -15.26 -2.04
C LEU A 112 -10.61 -14.94 -1.18
N TRP A 113 -10.44 -15.01 0.14
CA TRP A 113 -11.48 -14.66 1.11
C TRP A 113 -11.50 -13.18 1.52
N ASP A 114 -10.66 -12.34 0.91
CA ASP A 114 -10.52 -10.90 1.18
C ASP A 114 -10.31 -10.53 2.66
N LEU A 115 -9.64 -11.40 3.43
CA LEU A 115 -9.45 -11.24 4.87
C LEU A 115 -8.47 -10.12 5.19
N LYS A 116 -8.92 -9.05 5.86
CA LYS A 116 -8.07 -7.87 6.15
C LYS A 116 -6.99 -8.14 7.18
N GLY A 117 -7.14 -9.18 8.01
CA GLY A 117 -6.16 -9.54 9.03
C GLY A 117 -4.74 -9.80 8.50
N ILE A 118 -4.59 -10.39 7.31
CA ILE A 118 -3.25 -10.64 6.72
C ILE A 118 -2.55 -9.34 6.29
N VAL A 119 -3.32 -8.34 5.85
CA VAL A 119 -2.78 -7.03 5.46
C VAL A 119 -2.21 -6.33 6.69
N LEU A 120 -2.94 -6.36 7.80
CA LEU A 120 -2.46 -5.83 9.08
C LEU A 120 -1.18 -6.55 9.56
N ALA A 121 -1.15 -7.89 9.46
CA ALA A 121 0.03 -8.66 9.84
C ALA A 121 1.24 -8.38 8.93
N ALA A 122 1.04 -8.28 7.61
CA ALA A 122 2.08 -7.95 6.66
C ALA A 122 2.66 -6.56 6.90
N PHE A 123 1.81 -5.57 7.20
CA PHE A 123 2.24 -4.24 7.58
C PHE A 123 3.08 -4.24 8.85
N MET A 124 2.58 -4.83 9.94
CA MET A 124 3.31 -4.93 11.22
C MET A 124 4.65 -5.66 11.06
N TRP A 125 4.67 -6.69 10.21
CA TRP A 125 5.88 -7.43 9.89
C TRP A 125 6.87 -6.58 9.08
N GLY A 126 6.42 -5.76 8.13
CA GLY A 126 7.27 -4.81 7.40
C GLY A 126 7.93 -3.78 8.32
N VAL A 127 7.18 -3.21 9.27
CA VAL A 127 7.72 -2.29 10.30
C VAL A 127 8.80 -3.00 11.15
N TRP A 128 8.50 -4.22 11.60
CA TRP A 128 9.45 -5.05 12.34
C TRP A 128 10.71 -5.35 11.53
N HIS A 129 10.56 -5.64 10.23
CA HIS A 129 11.67 -5.95 9.34
C HIS A 129 12.61 -4.75 9.19
N GLY A 130 12.07 -3.56 8.87
CA GLY A 130 12.84 -2.33 8.79
C GLY A 130 13.60 -2.03 10.09
N MET A 131 12.93 -2.19 11.23
CA MET A 131 13.56 -2.07 12.56
C MET A 131 14.73 -3.05 12.74
N MET A 132 14.53 -4.32 12.37
CA MET A 132 15.55 -5.36 12.49
C MET A 132 16.76 -5.12 11.58
N GLN A 133 16.56 -4.56 10.39
CA GLN A 133 17.65 -4.16 9.50
C GLN A 133 18.53 -3.08 10.16
N THR A 134 17.94 -1.98 10.64
CA THR A 134 18.68 -0.92 11.33
C THR A 134 19.44 -1.45 12.55
N TYR A 135 18.78 -2.30 13.35
CA TYR A 135 19.42 -2.96 14.48
C TYR A 135 20.55 -3.91 14.05
N GLY A 136 20.40 -4.62 12.93
CA GLY A 136 21.42 -5.49 12.35
C GLY A 136 22.70 -4.73 11.99
N PHE A 137 22.57 -3.58 11.33
CA PHE A 137 23.71 -2.71 11.03
C PHE A 137 24.40 -2.21 12.31
N CYS A 138 23.65 -1.84 13.35
CA CYS A 138 24.22 -1.48 14.65
C CYS A 138 25.12 -2.57 15.22
N ARG A 139 24.74 -3.84 15.05
CA ARG A 139 25.51 -4.99 15.50
C ARG A 139 26.78 -5.21 14.68
N ILE A 140 26.77 -4.92 13.39
CA ILE A 140 27.97 -4.98 12.56
C ILE A 140 28.96 -3.90 13.02
N TYR A 141 28.52 -2.66 13.21
CA TYR A 141 29.39 -1.57 13.67
C TYR A 141 29.97 -1.82 15.07
N ASP A 142 29.18 -2.38 15.99
CA ASP A 142 29.68 -2.80 17.29
C ASP A 142 30.73 -3.91 17.17
N ALA A 143 30.51 -4.89 16.32
CA ALA A 143 31.46 -5.98 16.09
C ALA A 143 32.77 -5.50 15.44
N LYS A 144 32.71 -4.46 14.59
CA LYS A 144 33.87 -3.82 13.96
C LYS A 144 34.80 -3.14 14.96
N VAL A 145 34.24 -2.57 16.03
CA VAL A 145 35.00 -1.97 17.14
C VAL A 145 35.27 -2.95 18.29
N GLY A 146 34.86 -4.22 18.17
CA GLY A 146 35.03 -5.23 19.21
C GLY A 146 34.14 -5.03 20.44
N SER A 147 33.07 -4.24 20.34
CA SER A 147 32.10 -4.02 21.42
C SER A 147 31.02 -5.10 21.42
N PHE A 148 30.90 -5.82 22.53
CA PHE A 148 29.85 -6.84 22.73
C PHE A 148 29.06 -6.63 24.03
N ALA A 149 29.05 -5.39 24.54
CA ALA A 149 28.36 -5.05 25.77
C ALA A 149 26.85 -5.38 25.68
N GLU A 150 26.37 -6.16 26.64
CA GLU A 150 24.98 -6.63 26.67
C GLU A 150 23.98 -5.48 26.77
N THR A 151 24.27 -4.50 27.62
CA THR A 151 23.45 -3.31 27.85
C THR A 151 23.30 -2.49 26.57
N THR A 152 24.40 -2.18 25.89
CA THR A 152 24.40 -1.47 24.61
C THR A 152 23.55 -2.19 23.58
N ARG A 153 23.69 -3.51 23.48
CA ARG A 153 22.90 -4.32 22.56
C ARG A 153 21.39 -4.23 22.87
N ARG A 154 21.01 -4.30 24.14
CA ARG A 154 19.59 -4.17 24.56
C ARG A 154 19.05 -2.77 24.28
N LEU A 155 19.84 -1.73 24.56
CA LEU A 155 19.44 -0.34 24.33
C LEU A 155 19.30 -0.03 22.83
N ASP A 156 20.23 -0.49 21.99
CA ASP A 156 20.10 -0.34 20.53
C ASP A 156 18.82 -1.02 20.01
N PHE A 157 18.50 -2.22 20.50
CA PHE A 157 17.27 -2.94 20.13
C PHE A 157 16.02 -2.18 20.58
N ALA A 158 16.01 -1.75 21.85
CA ALA A 158 14.91 -0.98 22.42
C ALA A 158 14.71 0.36 21.68
N LEU A 159 15.80 1.04 21.32
CA LEU A 159 15.77 2.31 20.62
C LEU A 159 15.19 2.16 19.20
N CYS A 160 15.64 1.17 18.43
CA CYS A 160 15.05 0.88 17.13
C CYS A 160 13.56 0.54 17.27
N GLY A 161 13.22 -0.38 18.18
CA GLY A 161 11.83 -0.83 18.32
C GLY A 161 10.87 0.27 18.77
N ILE A 162 11.27 1.06 19.77
CA ILE A 162 10.39 2.09 20.32
C ILE A 162 10.16 3.22 19.31
N TRP A 163 11.18 3.66 18.59
CA TRP A 163 11.04 4.75 17.62
C TRP A 163 10.33 4.31 16.34
N PHE A 164 10.55 3.07 15.88
CA PHE A 164 9.80 2.56 14.73
C PHE A 164 8.30 2.46 15.04
N ALA A 165 7.95 1.94 16.23
CA ALA A 165 6.57 1.88 16.69
C ALA A 165 5.97 3.28 16.91
N THR A 166 6.72 4.19 17.54
CA THR A 166 6.26 5.55 17.83
C THR A 166 5.96 6.35 16.57
N ALA A 167 6.79 6.23 15.53
CA ALA A 167 6.56 6.90 14.25
C ALA A 167 5.29 6.42 13.55
N VAL A 168 4.90 5.15 13.71
CA VAL A 168 3.63 4.63 13.19
C VAL A 168 2.46 5.10 14.05
N LEU A 169 2.56 4.95 15.38
CA LEU A 169 1.47 5.29 16.31
C LEU A 169 1.12 6.77 16.36
N LEU A 170 2.11 7.65 16.16
CA LEU A 170 1.90 9.09 16.17
C LEU A 170 1.58 9.67 14.79
N SER A 171 1.65 8.87 13.73
CA SER A 171 1.25 9.30 12.40
C SER A 171 -0.27 9.23 12.28
N PRO A 172 -0.97 10.38 12.12
CA PRO A 172 -2.42 10.38 12.00
C PRO A 172 -2.88 9.59 10.79
N GLN A 173 -2.14 9.71 9.68
CA GLN A 173 -2.41 8.96 8.47
C GLN A 173 -2.22 7.46 8.73
N ARG A 174 -1.03 6.99 9.11
CA ARG A 174 -0.81 5.55 9.34
C ARG A 174 -1.79 4.96 10.34
N MET A 175 -2.16 5.71 11.37
CA MET A 175 -3.15 5.27 12.34
C MET A 175 -4.55 5.15 11.74
N THR A 176 -4.98 6.06 10.86
CA THR A 176 -6.24 5.91 10.12
C THR A 176 -6.24 4.60 9.31
N ASP A 177 -5.18 4.32 8.53
CA ASP A 177 -5.12 3.09 7.72
C ASP A 177 -5.05 1.83 8.60
N THR A 178 -4.30 1.91 9.71
CA THR A 178 -4.14 0.81 10.67
C THR A 178 -5.44 0.49 11.38
N LEU A 179 -6.16 1.51 11.87
CA LEU A 179 -7.46 1.34 12.52
C LEU A 179 -8.53 0.88 11.54
N GLU A 180 -8.53 1.41 10.31
CA GLU A 180 -9.42 0.96 9.26
C GLU A 180 -9.24 -0.53 8.98
N THR A 181 -7.99 -0.97 8.80
CA THR A 181 -7.67 -2.38 8.56
C THR A 181 -8.03 -3.23 9.79
N TYR A 182 -7.74 -2.74 11.00
CA TYR A 182 -8.03 -3.43 12.25
C TYR A 182 -9.53 -3.62 12.48
N TYR A 183 -10.33 -2.58 12.31
CA TYR A 183 -11.79 -2.65 12.44
C TYR A 183 -12.44 -3.46 11.32
N SER A 184 -11.90 -3.38 10.11
CA SER A 184 -12.36 -4.24 9.01
C SER A 184 -12.01 -5.71 9.26
N ALA A 185 -10.90 -6.00 9.94
CA ALA A 185 -10.53 -7.34 10.39
C ALA A 185 -11.28 -7.81 11.66
N GLY A 186 -12.38 -7.15 12.04
CA GLY A 186 -13.18 -7.53 13.23
C GLY A 186 -12.57 -7.11 14.57
N GLY A 187 -11.59 -6.21 14.58
CA GLY A 187 -11.02 -5.65 15.80
C GLY A 187 -12.06 -4.92 16.68
N PRO A 188 -12.03 -5.08 18.01
CA PRO A 188 -12.91 -4.33 18.92
C PRO A 188 -12.57 -2.84 18.95
N PHE A 189 -13.58 -1.99 19.18
CA PHE A 189 -13.38 -0.56 19.35
C PHE A 189 -12.37 -0.24 20.46
N ILE A 190 -11.41 0.63 20.17
CA ILE A 190 -10.40 1.07 21.12
C ILE A 190 -10.83 2.42 21.69
N PRO A 191 -11.11 2.57 23.00
CA PRO A 191 -11.52 3.86 23.53
C PRO A 191 -10.51 4.98 23.19
N PRO A 192 -10.95 6.19 22.78
CA PRO A 192 -10.05 7.26 22.37
C PRO A 192 -9.12 7.73 23.49
N THR A 193 -9.55 7.57 24.74
CA THR A 193 -8.72 7.82 25.93
C THR A 193 -7.60 6.80 26.06
N LEU A 194 -7.87 5.53 25.77
CA LEU A 194 -6.88 4.46 25.79
C LEU A 194 -5.87 4.62 24.66
N LEU A 195 -6.33 4.95 23.45
CA LEU A 195 -5.43 5.18 22.32
C LEU A 195 -4.49 6.37 22.58
N ARG A 196 -5.03 7.51 23.06
CA ARG A 196 -4.22 8.68 23.41
C ARG A 196 -3.25 8.40 24.55
N ALA A 197 -3.68 7.68 25.59
CA ALA A 197 -2.79 7.27 26.67
C ALA A 197 -1.67 6.36 26.17
N GLY A 198 -1.99 5.43 25.24
CA GLY A 198 -1.00 4.58 24.57
C GLY A 198 0.01 5.38 23.77
N GLN A 199 -0.44 6.34 22.96
CA GLN A 199 0.41 7.24 22.17
C GLN A 199 1.34 8.07 23.05
N GLN A 200 0.81 8.71 24.09
CA GLN A 200 1.60 9.51 25.05
C GLN A 200 2.59 8.65 25.83
N GLY A 201 2.15 7.47 26.30
CA GLY A 201 2.99 6.53 27.03
C GLY A 201 4.14 6.01 26.17
N LEU A 202 3.88 5.70 24.90
CA LEU A 202 4.91 5.24 23.96
C LEU A 202 5.94 6.35 23.65
N LEU A 203 5.49 7.59 23.46
CA LEU A 203 6.37 8.74 23.27
C LEU A 203 7.26 8.99 24.51
N ALA A 204 6.67 8.97 25.71
CA ALA A 204 7.42 9.13 26.96
C ALA A 204 8.46 8.00 27.12
N LEU A 205 8.09 6.76 26.78
CA LEU A 205 9.00 5.63 26.78
C LEU A 205 10.12 5.79 25.73
N ALA A 206 9.81 6.30 24.54
CA ALA A 206 10.81 6.57 23.49
C ALA A 206 11.85 7.59 23.96
N LEU A 207 11.40 8.68 24.60
CA LEU A 207 12.28 9.70 25.18
C LEU A 207 13.14 9.13 26.31
N LEU A 208 12.56 8.33 27.21
CA LEU A 208 13.29 7.68 28.29
C LEU A 208 14.36 6.72 27.76
N VAL A 209 14.00 5.84 26.83
CA VAL A 209 14.94 4.89 26.20
C VAL A 209 16.07 5.65 25.51
N SER A 210 15.76 6.76 24.84
CA SER A 210 16.76 7.62 24.19
C SER A 210 17.73 8.26 25.19
N ALA A 211 17.21 8.77 26.31
CA ALA A 211 18.04 9.34 27.39
C ALA A 211 18.96 8.28 28.01
N VAL A 212 18.44 7.08 28.31
CA VAL A 212 19.23 5.96 28.85
C VAL A 212 20.27 5.48 27.85
N PHE A 213 19.91 5.39 26.56
CA PHE A 213 20.83 5.07 25.48
C PHE A 213 21.98 6.08 25.40
N LEU A 214 21.68 7.38 25.41
CA LEU A 214 22.68 8.44 25.32
C LEU A 214 23.59 8.46 26.55
N ALA A 215 23.03 8.31 27.75
CA ALA A 215 23.79 8.20 28.99
C ALA A 215 24.76 7.01 28.95
N ASN A 216 24.29 5.84 28.51
CA ASN A 216 25.15 4.67 28.32
C ASN A 216 26.22 4.91 27.25
N PHE A 217 25.88 5.56 26.14
CA PHE A 217 26.83 5.87 25.07
C PHE A 217 27.96 6.80 25.57
N ILE A 218 27.62 7.87 26.30
CA ILE A 218 28.57 8.81 26.92
C ILE A 218 29.41 8.11 28.00
N TRP A 219 28.78 7.27 28.83
CA TRP A 219 29.49 6.49 29.85
C TRP A 219 30.51 5.53 29.24
N MET A 220 30.16 4.84 28.15
CA MET A 220 31.11 3.97 27.45
C MET A 220 32.28 4.74 26.84
N TRP A 221 32.03 5.96 26.33
CA TRP A 221 33.07 6.83 25.79
C TRP A 221 34.03 7.31 26.89
N SER A 222 33.49 7.82 27.99
CA SER A 222 34.29 8.25 29.16
C SER A 222 35.04 7.10 29.83
N SER A 223 34.50 5.88 29.79
CA SER A 223 35.14 4.66 30.29
C SER A 223 36.15 4.03 29.31
N GLY A 224 36.49 4.70 28.20
CA GLY A 224 37.49 4.23 27.23
C GLY A 224 37.04 3.10 26.29
N LYS A 225 35.79 2.62 26.38
CA LYS A 225 35.23 1.54 25.53
C LYS A 225 34.71 2.02 24.16
N ARG A 226 34.77 3.34 23.89
CA ARG A 226 34.53 4.06 22.62
C ARG A 226 33.67 3.30 21.59
N PRO A 227 32.34 3.25 21.79
CA PRO A 227 31.41 2.69 20.79
C PRO A 227 31.50 3.45 19.46
N SER A 228 31.16 2.77 18.36
CA SER A 228 31.29 3.34 17.01
C SER A 228 30.46 4.62 16.86
N PRO A 229 31.08 5.77 16.48
CA PRO A 229 30.33 6.99 16.20
C PRO A 229 29.47 6.85 14.94
N VAL A 230 29.89 6.03 13.97
CA VAL A 230 29.14 5.75 12.74
C VAL A 230 27.79 5.10 13.06
N LYS A 231 27.76 4.22 14.06
CA LYS A 231 26.52 3.61 14.55
C LYS A 231 25.53 4.65 15.07
N LEU A 232 26.02 5.65 15.82
CA LEU A 232 25.16 6.71 16.34
C LEU A 232 24.55 7.52 15.20
N VAL A 233 25.36 7.90 14.21
CA VAL A 233 24.87 8.64 13.03
C VAL A 233 23.84 7.80 12.26
N LEU A 234 24.12 6.51 12.01
CA LEU A 234 23.18 5.60 11.37
C LEU A 234 21.83 5.53 12.11
N LEU A 235 21.85 5.40 13.43
CA LEU A 235 20.63 5.34 14.25
C LEU A 235 19.81 6.62 14.10
N VAL A 236 20.48 7.77 14.23
CA VAL A 236 19.82 9.09 14.07
C VAL A 236 19.23 9.20 12.67
N THR A 237 20.01 8.96 11.62
CA THR A 237 19.53 9.14 10.24
C THR A 237 18.42 8.15 9.88
N SER A 238 18.53 6.89 10.30
CA SER A 238 17.50 5.87 10.01
C SER A 238 16.19 6.14 10.74
N ILE A 239 16.26 6.51 12.03
CA ILE A 239 15.07 6.83 12.83
C ILE A 239 14.43 8.13 12.32
N SER A 240 15.23 9.17 12.06
CA SER A 240 14.72 10.43 11.52
C SER A 240 14.11 10.25 10.14
N PHE A 241 14.70 9.42 9.28
CA PHE A 241 14.15 9.14 7.96
C PHE A 241 12.86 8.30 8.03
N TRP A 242 12.80 7.29 8.91
CA TRP A 242 11.56 6.55 9.18
C TRP A 242 10.46 7.48 9.70
N TRP A 243 10.79 8.39 10.63
CA TRP A 243 9.87 9.40 11.11
C TRP A 243 9.37 10.30 9.98
N TYR A 244 10.28 10.82 9.16
CA TYR A 244 9.97 11.64 7.99
C TYR A 244 8.99 10.94 7.04
N CYS A 245 9.29 9.69 6.67
CA CYS A 245 8.46 8.88 5.78
C CYS A 245 7.04 8.63 6.33
N ASN A 246 6.86 8.59 7.66
CA ASN A 246 5.56 8.29 8.27
C ASN A 246 4.77 9.52 8.70
N ASN A 247 5.43 10.62 9.05
CA ASN A 247 4.80 11.77 9.73
C ASN A 247 4.93 13.08 8.96
N ILE A 248 5.86 13.19 8.02
CA ILE A 248 6.15 14.45 7.31
C ILE A 248 5.75 14.36 5.84
N VAL A 249 5.96 13.22 5.20
CA VAL A 249 5.53 13.01 3.80
C VAL A 249 4.00 13.01 3.73
N ALA A 250 3.44 13.89 2.91
CA ALA A 250 1.99 14.09 2.81
C ALA A 250 1.23 12.86 2.29
N SER A 251 1.86 12.07 1.41
CA SER A 251 1.31 10.81 0.90
C SER A 251 1.93 9.62 1.61
N VAL A 252 1.09 8.81 2.24
CA VAL A 252 1.48 7.53 2.86
C VAL A 252 2.20 6.63 1.86
N LEU A 253 1.71 6.57 0.61
CA LEU A 253 2.28 5.74 -0.46
C LEU A 253 3.71 6.17 -0.81
N VAL A 254 3.92 7.48 -0.96
CA VAL A 254 5.27 8.04 -1.21
C VAL A 254 6.18 7.77 -0.01
N GLY A 255 5.66 7.90 1.22
CA GLY A 255 6.38 7.58 2.44
C GLY A 255 6.84 6.12 2.50
N VAL A 256 5.96 5.16 2.13
CA VAL A 256 6.37 3.75 1.99
C VAL A 256 7.46 3.62 0.94
N ALA A 257 7.23 4.16 -0.26
CA ALA A 257 8.16 4.03 -1.38
C ALA A 257 9.57 4.57 -1.05
N LEU A 258 9.65 5.73 -0.41
CA LEU A 258 10.90 6.32 0.08
C LEU A 258 11.67 5.38 1.02
N PHE A 259 10.95 4.81 1.99
CA PHE A 259 11.57 3.90 2.96
C PHE A 259 12.01 2.59 2.31
N GLU A 260 11.20 2.00 1.44
CA GLU A 260 11.54 0.77 0.70
C GLU A 260 12.79 0.98 -0.17
N VAL A 261 12.91 2.11 -0.89
CA VAL A 261 14.12 2.41 -1.66
C VAL A 261 15.35 2.55 -0.76
N PHE A 262 15.22 3.24 0.37
CA PHE A 262 16.32 3.35 1.34
C PHE A 262 16.74 1.98 1.88
N HIS A 263 15.76 1.20 2.29
CA HIS A 263 15.93 -0.17 2.75
C HIS A 263 16.69 -1.02 1.71
N ASP A 264 16.30 -0.92 0.45
CA ASP A 264 16.85 -1.69 -0.65
C ASP A 264 18.27 -1.31 -0.99
N VAL A 265 18.60 -0.01 -0.99
CA VAL A 265 19.98 0.45 -1.21
C VAL A 265 20.91 -0.13 -0.14
N GLN A 266 20.50 -0.09 1.13
CA GLN A 266 21.28 -0.66 2.23
C GLN A 266 21.42 -2.18 2.08
N TYR A 267 20.32 -2.87 1.81
CA TYR A 267 20.28 -4.32 1.71
C TYR A 267 21.07 -4.84 0.51
N LEU A 268 20.76 -4.37 -0.70
CA LEU A 268 21.37 -4.83 -1.94
C LEU A 268 22.87 -4.61 -1.95
N SER A 269 23.33 -3.43 -1.49
CA SER A 269 24.75 -3.14 -1.46
C SER A 269 25.51 -4.08 -0.51
N LEU A 270 24.97 -4.34 0.68
CA LEU A 270 25.62 -5.25 1.63
C LEU A 270 25.60 -6.70 1.15
N VAL A 271 24.45 -7.18 0.68
CA VAL A 271 24.28 -8.57 0.24
C VAL A 271 25.11 -8.87 -1.00
N TRP A 272 25.17 -7.94 -1.96
CA TRP A 272 26.01 -8.08 -3.13
C TRP A 272 27.49 -8.20 -2.75
N ILE A 273 27.98 -7.29 -1.91
CA ILE A 273 29.38 -7.27 -1.48
C ILE A 273 29.73 -8.52 -0.68
N TYR A 274 28.84 -8.93 0.23
CA TYR A 274 29.00 -10.14 1.01
C TYR A 274 29.13 -11.39 0.13
N ASN A 275 28.16 -11.62 -0.77
CA ASN A 275 28.12 -12.81 -1.60
C ASN A 275 29.31 -12.83 -2.56
N ARG A 276 29.68 -11.68 -3.11
CA ARG A 276 30.86 -11.55 -3.96
C ARG A 276 32.14 -11.93 -3.22
N LYS A 277 32.41 -11.35 -2.03
CA LYS A 277 33.60 -11.70 -1.23
C LYS A 277 33.65 -13.18 -0.91
N ARG A 278 32.49 -13.79 -0.63
CA ARG A 278 32.37 -15.21 -0.35
C ARG A 278 32.71 -16.06 -1.58
N VAL A 279 32.15 -15.75 -2.75
CA VAL A 279 32.48 -16.41 -4.03
C VAL A 279 33.96 -16.28 -4.36
N GLU A 280 34.57 -15.13 -4.09
CA GLU A 280 36.01 -14.89 -4.30
C GLU A 280 36.90 -15.68 -3.31
N SER A 281 36.39 -16.04 -2.12
CA SER A 281 37.18 -16.67 -1.05
C SER A 281 36.95 -18.17 -0.87
N ASP A 282 35.79 -18.69 -1.26
CA ASP A 282 35.40 -20.09 -1.10
C ASP A 282 35.24 -20.77 -2.47
N ARG A 283 36.25 -21.55 -2.86
CA ARG A 283 36.28 -22.25 -4.15
C ARG A 283 35.25 -23.38 -4.26
N SER A 284 34.59 -23.77 -3.16
CA SER A 284 33.54 -24.80 -3.17
C SER A 284 32.19 -24.29 -3.69
N ILE A 285 32.05 -22.97 -3.81
CA ILE A 285 30.83 -22.33 -4.32
C ILE A 285 30.71 -22.58 -5.83
N GLY A 286 29.58 -23.17 -6.25
CA GLY A 286 29.36 -23.65 -7.61
C GLY A 286 29.31 -22.57 -8.70
N GLY A 287 29.39 -23.01 -9.96
CA GLY A 287 29.52 -22.14 -11.14
C GLY A 287 28.40 -21.11 -11.34
N PHE A 288 27.16 -21.40 -10.94
CA PHE A 288 26.05 -20.44 -11.05
C PHE A 288 26.23 -19.21 -10.14
N MET A 289 26.53 -19.42 -8.85
CA MET A 289 26.84 -18.33 -7.90
C MET A 289 28.10 -17.58 -8.33
N GLY A 290 29.10 -18.30 -8.85
CA GLY A 290 30.30 -17.72 -9.45
C GLY A 290 30.00 -16.82 -10.64
N PHE A 291 29.10 -17.23 -11.52
CA PHE A 291 28.65 -16.45 -12.68
C PHE A 291 27.89 -15.19 -12.28
N VAL A 292 26.93 -15.30 -11.35
CA VAL A 292 26.07 -14.18 -10.93
C VAL A 292 26.87 -13.08 -10.23
N PHE A 293 27.79 -13.44 -9.32
CA PHE A 293 28.54 -12.49 -8.49
C PHE A 293 29.96 -12.19 -8.99
N ARG A 294 30.30 -12.53 -10.23
CA ARG A 294 31.63 -12.21 -10.80
C ARG A 294 31.84 -10.70 -10.93
N ARG A 295 33.11 -10.30 -11.00
CA ARG A 295 33.54 -8.89 -11.13
C ARG A 295 33.21 -8.33 -12.52
N SER A 296 31.95 -7.96 -12.75
CA SER A 296 31.51 -7.36 -14.02
C SER A 296 30.46 -6.28 -13.76
N GLY A 297 30.78 -5.03 -14.12
CA GLY A 297 29.80 -3.94 -14.09
C GLY A 297 28.61 -4.19 -15.02
N ALA A 298 28.83 -4.91 -16.13
CA ALA A 298 27.77 -5.31 -17.05
C ALA A 298 26.76 -6.29 -16.43
N LEU A 299 27.20 -7.16 -15.50
CA LEU A 299 26.25 -8.04 -14.78
C LEU A 299 25.48 -7.31 -13.70
N VAL A 300 26.09 -6.34 -13.02
CA VAL A 300 25.35 -5.45 -12.12
C VAL A 300 24.30 -4.67 -12.91
N GLY A 301 24.69 -4.13 -14.08
CA GLY A 301 23.77 -3.47 -15.02
C GLY A 301 22.68 -4.41 -15.54
N LEU A 302 23.00 -5.66 -15.89
CA LEU A 302 22.02 -6.68 -16.29
C LEU A 302 21.09 -7.04 -15.15
N TYR A 303 21.61 -7.14 -13.93
CA TYR A 303 20.83 -7.45 -12.73
C TYR A 303 19.85 -6.32 -12.41
N ILE A 304 20.30 -5.07 -12.42
CA ILE A 304 19.46 -3.89 -12.30
C ILE A 304 18.46 -3.83 -13.46
N GLY A 305 18.91 -4.09 -14.69
CA GLY A 305 18.06 -4.10 -15.89
C GLY A 305 16.98 -5.18 -15.84
N LEU A 306 17.29 -6.38 -15.35
CA LEU A 306 16.31 -7.44 -15.08
C LEU A 306 15.32 -6.97 -14.02
N ILE A 307 15.78 -6.40 -12.92
CA ILE A 307 14.90 -5.86 -11.88
C ILE A 307 13.95 -4.79 -12.46
N PHE A 308 14.46 -3.86 -13.27
CA PHE A 308 13.65 -2.84 -13.95
C PHE A 308 12.66 -3.46 -14.95
N ALA A 309 13.10 -4.41 -15.77
CA ALA A 309 12.24 -5.10 -16.74
C ALA A 309 11.14 -5.91 -16.06
N TYR A 310 11.45 -6.59 -14.95
CA TYR A 310 10.47 -7.30 -14.13
C TYR A 310 9.52 -6.30 -13.42
N GLY A 311 10.05 -5.22 -12.85
CA GLY A 311 9.23 -4.14 -12.26
C GLY A 311 8.26 -3.52 -13.27
N ALA A 312 8.70 -3.32 -14.52
CA ALA A 312 7.87 -2.79 -15.60
C ALA A 312 6.70 -3.71 -15.97
N LEU A 313 6.81 -5.04 -15.81
CA LEU A 313 5.66 -5.95 -16.00
C LEU A 313 4.52 -5.68 -15.01
N GLY A 314 4.83 -5.14 -13.82
CA GLY A 314 3.84 -4.70 -12.84
C GLY A 314 3.12 -3.40 -13.21
N TYR A 315 3.73 -2.56 -14.06
CA TYR A 315 3.17 -1.30 -14.53
C TYR A 315 2.04 -1.50 -15.55
N TYR A 316 2.10 -2.56 -16.36
CA TYR A 316 1.05 -2.92 -17.33
C TYR A 316 -0.21 -3.53 -16.69
N LYS A 317 -0.30 -3.54 -15.36
CA LYS A 317 -1.41 -4.14 -14.60
C LYS A 317 -2.69 -3.29 -14.60
N SER A 318 -2.63 -2.03 -15.04
CA SER A 318 -3.83 -1.18 -15.20
C SER A 318 -4.87 -1.76 -16.16
N SER A 319 -4.51 -2.76 -16.98
CA SER A 319 -5.40 -3.41 -17.95
C SER A 319 -6.08 -4.70 -17.47
N ILE A 320 -5.78 -5.22 -16.26
CA ILE A 320 -6.40 -6.48 -15.78
C ILE A 320 -7.54 -6.20 -14.80
N GLY A 321 -8.70 -5.89 -15.37
CA GLY A 321 -9.98 -5.78 -14.67
C GLY A 321 -10.58 -7.14 -14.39
N ILE A 322 -10.05 -7.86 -13.39
CA ILE A 322 -10.73 -8.99 -12.75
C ILE A 322 -10.34 -8.93 -11.27
N ASP A 323 -11.28 -8.61 -10.37
CA ASP A 323 -10.99 -8.48 -8.93
C ASP A 323 -10.34 -9.72 -8.33
N VAL A 324 -10.65 -10.89 -8.88
CA VAL A 324 -9.99 -12.16 -8.53
C VAL A 324 -8.49 -12.13 -8.86
N VAL A 325 -8.09 -11.59 -10.01
CA VAL A 325 -6.68 -11.47 -10.38
C VAL A 325 -5.96 -10.45 -9.49
N LYS A 326 -6.62 -9.33 -9.17
CA LYS A 326 -6.09 -8.35 -8.22
C LYS A 326 -5.84 -8.99 -6.86
N ARG A 327 -6.82 -9.73 -6.32
CA ARG A 327 -6.70 -10.48 -5.05
C ARG A 327 -5.57 -11.50 -5.12
N ILE A 328 -5.54 -12.38 -6.11
CA ILE A 328 -4.48 -13.39 -6.24
C ILE A 328 -3.10 -12.73 -6.27
N LEU A 329 -2.94 -11.66 -7.04
CA LEU A 329 -1.65 -10.97 -7.14
C LEU A 329 -1.27 -10.25 -5.83
N THR A 330 -2.22 -9.67 -5.10
CA THR A 330 -1.96 -9.16 -3.74
C THR A 330 -1.46 -10.28 -2.83
N GLY A 331 -2.11 -11.45 -2.84
CA GLY A 331 -1.68 -12.61 -2.05
C GLY A 331 -0.26 -13.08 -2.41
N VAL A 332 0.07 -13.14 -3.70
CA VAL A 332 1.42 -13.51 -4.18
C VAL A 332 2.46 -12.47 -3.78
N VAL A 333 2.17 -11.17 -3.93
CA VAL A 333 3.08 -10.08 -3.54
C VAL A 333 3.31 -10.09 -2.03
N THR A 334 2.26 -10.25 -1.23
CA THR A 334 2.38 -10.37 0.24
C THR A 334 3.19 -11.59 0.65
N ALA A 335 2.96 -12.76 0.01
CA ALA A 335 3.76 -13.95 0.26
C ALA A 335 5.22 -13.74 -0.10
N SER A 336 5.49 -13.09 -1.24
CA SER A 336 6.83 -12.73 -1.71
C SER A 336 7.55 -11.86 -0.68
N ALA A 337 6.89 -10.81 -0.18
CA ALA A 337 7.43 -9.90 0.84
C ALA A 337 7.73 -10.64 2.16
N LEU A 338 6.77 -11.40 2.69
CA LEU A 338 6.96 -12.21 3.90
C LEU A 338 8.11 -13.21 3.74
N LEU A 339 8.24 -13.80 2.55
CA LEU A 339 9.28 -14.77 2.25
C LEU A 339 10.66 -14.11 2.18
N HIS A 340 10.77 -12.90 1.62
CA HIS A 340 12.02 -12.13 1.68
C HIS A 340 12.46 -11.86 3.11
N PHE A 341 11.55 -11.34 3.92
CA PHE A 341 11.85 -11.08 5.32
C PHE A 341 12.28 -12.35 6.07
N TYR A 342 11.69 -13.49 5.70
CA TYR A 342 12.07 -14.80 6.21
C TYR A 342 13.49 -15.20 5.76
N TYR A 343 13.84 -15.03 4.49
CA TYR A 343 15.19 -15.34 3.96
C TYR A 343 16.28 -14.46 4.56
N ASP A 344 15.99 -13.19 4.77
CA ASP A 344 16.91 -12.24 5.37
C ASP A 344 17.38 -12.66 6.75
N GLY A 345 16.49 -13.26 7.55
CA GLY A 345 16.86 -13.84 8.86
C GLY A 345 18.01 -14.87 8.79
N PHE A 346 18.24 -15.52 7.64
CA PHE A 346 19.36 -16.43 7.41
C PHE A 346 20.64 -15.72 6.95
N ILE A 347 20.51 -14.56 6.31
CA ILE A 347 21.64 -13.74 5.86
C ILE A 347 22.37 -13.13 7.06
N TRP A 348 21.62 -12.67 8.05
CA TRP A 348 22.11 -11.89 9.19
C TRP A 348 22.57 -12.71 10.39
N LYS A 349 22.86 -14.01 10.23
CA LYS A 349 23.46 -14.82 11.30
C LYS A 349 24.94 -14.46 11.50
N VAL A 350 25.22 -13.28 12.07
CA VAL A 350 26.56 -12.74 12.41
C VAL A 350 27.32 -13.61 13.44
N ARG A 351 26.74 -14.72 13.91
CA ARG A 351 27.38 -15.72 14.75
C ARG A 351 28.21 -16.74 13.95
N GLU A 352 27.84 -16.95 12.69
CA GLU A 352 28.49 -17.92 11.82
C GLU A 352 29.88 -17.44 11.42
N LYS A 353 30.86 -18.35 11.52
CA LYS A 353 32.27 -18.06 11.24
C LYS A 353 32.47 -17.48 9.83
N SER A 354 31.81 -18.08 8.81
CA SER A 354 31.85 -17.61 7.41
C SER A 354 31.31 -16.19 7.26
N THR A 355 30.20 -15.89 7.93
CA THR A 355 29.56 -14.56 7.89
C THR A 355 30.42 -13.48 8.55
N ARG A 356 31.10 -13.81 9.66
CA ARG A 356 32.03 -12.89 10.31
C ARG A 356 33.28 -12.66 9.47
N GLN A 357 33.83 -13.71 8.85
CA GLN A 357 35.01 -13.62 7.99
C GLN A 357 34.80 -12.70 6.78
N SER A 358 33.67 -12.82 6.06
CA SER A 358 33.37 -11.96 4.91
C SER A 358 33.15 -10.48 5.29
N LEU A 359 32.64 -10.23 6.50
CA LEU A 359 32.49 -8.89 7.08
C LEU A 359 33.79 -8.35 7.72
N GLY A 360 34.85 -9.14 7.78
CA GLY A 360 36.13 -8.76 8.40
C GLY A 360 36.07 -8.66 9.92
N ILE A 361 35.25 -9.48 10.56
CA ILE A 361 35.05 -9.56 12.01
C ILE A 361 35.74 -10.83 12.55
N ALA A 362 36.47 -10.75 13.67
CA ALA A 362 37.17 -11.90 14.27
C ALA A 362 36.23 -12.86 15.06
N GLY A 363 36.52 -14.17 15.09
CA GLY A 363 35.82 -15.20 15.90
C GLY A 363 34.55 -15.82 15.28
N GLY A 364 33.90 -16.77 15.98
CA GLY A 364 32.63 -17.43 15.60
C GLY A 364 32.40 -18.76 16.35
N THR A 365 31.14 -19.20 16.54
CA THR A 365 30.83 -20.48 17.21
C THR A 365 30.74 -21.63 16.19
N ALA A 366 31.23 -22.83 16.53
CA ALA A 366 30.74 -24.07 15.93
C ALA A 366 29.29 -24.30 16.39
N ASP A 367 28.46 -24.87 15.52
CA ASP A 367 27.01 -25.00 15.72
C ASP A 367 26.68 -25.62 17.09
N VAL A 368 26.11 -24.81 17.99
CA VAL A 368 25.70 -25.27 19.32
C VAL A 368 24.32 -25.90 19.23
N SER A 369 24.25 -27.21 19.51
CA SER A 369 23.01 -27.94 19.77
C SER A 369 22.51 -27.65 21.20
N LEU A 370 21.24 -27.27 21.34
CA LEU A 370 20.56 -27.01 22.60
C LEU A 370 19.79 -28.26 23.03
N GLY A 371 20.10 -28.81 24.22
CA GLY A 371 19.21 -29.74 24.91
C GLY A 371 18.05 -28.99 25.54
N SER A 372 16.85 -29.13 24.97
CA SER A 372 15.57 -28.70 25.56
C SER A 372 14.65 -29.89 25.76
N PHE A 373 13.80 -29.83 26.78
CA PHE A 373 12.84 -30.89 27.13
C PHE A 373 11.81 -31.15 26.02
N LEU A 374 11.53 -30.13 25.19
CA LEU A 374 10.76 -30.23 23.94
C LEU A 374 11.72 -30.09 22.75
N PRO A 375 11.46 -30.77 21.61
CA PRO A 375 12.20 -30.52 20.38
C PRO A 375 12.15 -29.04 19.99
N GLY A 376 13.27 -28.47 19.54
CA GLY A 376 13.34 -27.04 19.18
C GLY A 376 12.33 -26.61 18.11
N TRP A 377 11.87 -27.53 17.25
CA TRP A 377 10.80 -27.29 16.28
C TRP A 377 9.43 -27.11 16.95
N ALA A 378 9.13 -27.84 18.02
CA ALA A 378 7.84 -27.76 18.73
C ALA A 378 7.72 -26.44 19.49
N LEU A 379 8.79 -26.04 20.19
CA LEU A 379 8.84 -24.74 20.87
C LEU A 379 8.80 -23.57 19.88
N HIS A 380 9.33 -23.74 18.67
CA HIS A 380 9.21 -22.73 17.63
C HIS A 380 7.78 -22.68 17.08
N GLY A 381 7.18 -23.83 16.75
CA GLY A 381 5.79 -23.94 16.29
C GLY A 381 4.79 -23.33 17.27
N ALA A 382 4.93 -23.60 18.57
CA ALA A 382 4.07 -23.01 19.60
C ALA A 382 4.09 -21.47 19.62
N LYS A 383 5.22 -20.85 19.26
CA LYS A 383 5.34 -19.39 19.23
C LYS A 383 4.73 -18.79 17.99
N TRP A 384 4.88 -19.45 16.84
CA TRP A 384 4.15 -19.07 15.62
C TRP A 384 2.64 -19.21 15.83
N LEU A 385 2.21 -20.27 16.53
CA LEU A 385 0.81 -20.44 16.90
C LEU A 385 0.31 -19.27 17.75
N ALA A 386 1.05 -18.91 18.81
CA ALA A 386 0.67 -17.84 19.73
C ALA A 386 0.71 -16.44 19.10
N VAL A 387 1.71 -16.14 18.28
CA VAL A 387 1.93 -14.79 17.74
C VAL A 387 1.14 -14.54 16.46
N PHE A 388 0.92 -15.56 15.62
CA PHE A 388 0.29 -15.40 14.31
C PHE A 388 -1.01 -16.16 14.19
N VAL A 389 -1.02 -17.47 14.45
CA VAL A 389 -2.19 -18.31 14.14
C VAL A 389 -3.39 -17.94 15.01
N ILE A 390 -3.20 -17.80 16.33
CA ILE A 390 -4.29 -17.47 17.26
C ILE A 390 -4.83 -16.05 16.98
N PRO A 391 -4.00 -14.99 16.93
CA PRO A 391 -4.52 -13.64 16.68
C PRO A 391 -5.18 -13.49 15.31
N LEU A 392 -4.60 -14.06 14.24
CA LEU A 392 -5.20 -14.02 12.91
C LEU A 392 -6.48 -14.86 12.84
N GLY A 393 -6.53 -16.00 13.53
CA GLY A 393 -7.74 -16.82 13.62
C GLY A 393 -8.86 -16.11 14.38
N MET A 394 -8.53 -15.37 15.44
CA MET A 394 -9.49 -14.54 16.17
C MET A 394 -10.01 -13.37 15.34
N LEU A 395 -9.12 -12.65 14.64
CA LEU A 395 -9.50 -11.57 13.73
C LEU A 395 -10.37 -12.11 12.59
N TRP A 396 -9.96 -13.21 11.97
CA TRP A 396 -10.76 -13.87 10.93
C TRP A 396 -12.15 -14.27 11.42
N PHE A 397 -12.23 -14.92 12.60
CA PHE A 397 -13.51 -15.28 13.19
C PHE A 397 -14.38 -14.04 13.44
N ALA A 398 -13.80 -12.97 13.98
CA ALA A 398 -14.52 -11.73 14.22
C ALA A 398 -14.94 -11.03 12.91
N GLU A 399 -14.09 -10.97 11.89
CA GLU A 399 -14.38 -10.40 10.57
C GLU A 399 -15.56 -11.10 9.89
N VAL A 400 -15.61 -12.44 9.95
CA VAL A 400 -16.70 -13.23 9.35
C VAL A 400 -18.02 -13.10 10.12
N HIS A 401 -17.98 -12.91 11.45
CA HIS A 401 -19.17 -12.92 12.30
C HIS A 401 -19.62 -11.52 12.77
N SER A 402 -18.81 -10.48 12.57
CA SER A 402 -19.13 -9.11 12.95
C SER A 402 -19.93 -8.42 11.85
N ALA A 403 -21.17 -8.06 12.15
CA ALA A 403 -22.06 -7.33 11.26
C ALA A 403 -21.86 -5.80 11.30
N ARG A 404 -20.65 -5.30 11.59
CA ARG A 404 -20.43 -3.85 11.70
C ARG A 404 -20.46 -3.20 10.32
N GLY A 405 -21.41 -2.30 10.10
CA GLY A 405 -21.53 -1.53 8.86
C GLY A 405 -20.28 -0.69 8.59
N LYS A 406 -20.01 -0.42 7.30
CA LYS A 406 -18.87 0.43 6.87
C LYS A 406 -18.89 1.79 7.55
N LEU A 407 -20.07 2.40 7.65
CA LEU A 407 -20.30 3.68 8.30
C LEU A 407 -19.91 3.70 9.79
N ASP A 408 -20.30 2.67 10.57
CA ASP A 408 -19.97 2.57 12.00
C ASP A 408 -18.46 2.42 12.24
N ARG A 409 -17.76 1.77 11.30
CA ARG A 409 -16.29 1.64 11.36
C ARG A 409 -15.63 3.00 11.18
N PHE A 410 -16.02 3.79 10.18
CA PHE A 410 -15.45 5.12 9.99
C PHE A 410 -15.82 6.09 11.11
N ALA A 411 -17.02 6.00 11.67
CA ALA A 411 -17.40 6.73 12.88
C ALA A 411 -16.47 6.39 14.07
N SER A 412 -16.14 5.10 14.25
CA SER A 412 -15.20 4.65 15.28
C SER A 412 -13.80 5.22 15.07
N ILE A 413 -13.32 5.28 13.82
CA ILE A 413 -12.00 5.85 13.50
C ILE A 413 -11.95 7.35 13.81
N VAL A 414 -13.01 8.11 13.48
CA VAL A 414 -13.10 9.54 13.82
C VAL A 414 -13.12 9.72 15.34
N ALA A 415 -13.84 8.86 16.08
CA ALA A 415 -13.83 8.90 17.53
C ALA A 415 -12.42 8.70 18.11
N ASP A 416 -11.64 7.78 17.53
CA ASP A 416 -10.28 7.46 17.98
C ASP A 416 -9.24 8.49 17.57
N LEU A 417 -9.42 9.07 16.38
CA LEU A 417 -8.52 10.05 15.75
C LEU A 417 -9.27 11.34 15.41
N PRO A 418 -9.79 12.08 16.41
CA PRO A 418 -10.65 13.25 16.20
C PRO A 418 -9.93 14.47 15.60
N THR A 419 -8.61 14.39 15.41
CA THR A 419 -7.81 15.44 14.78
C THR A 419 -7.28 15.00 13.41
N SER A 420 -7.69 13.83 12.90
CA SER A 420 -7.29 13.34 11.58
C SER A 420 -8.27 13.85 10.52
N ALA A 421 -7.88 14.91 9.80
CA ALA A 421 -8.69 15.44 8.69
C ALA A 421 -9.06 14.34 7.68
N ARG A 422 -8.17 13.38 7.42
CA ARG A 422 -8.45 12.24 6.54
C ARG A 422 -9.51 11.30 7.09
N ALA A 423 -9.52 11.04 8.41
CA ALA A 423 -10.58 10.24 9.03
C ALA A 423 -11.95 10.90 8.84
N HIS A 424 -12.01 12.23 9.04
CA HIS A 424 -13.22 13.02 8.80
C HIS A 424 -13.66 12.98 7.33
N VAL A 425 -12.75 13.13 6.36
CA VAL A 425 -13.07 13.01 4.93
C VAL A 425 -13.63 11.62 4.60
N ASN A 426 -12.98 10.56 5.06
CA ASN A 426 -13.44 9.21 4.77
C ASN A 426 -14.82 8.96 5.40
N TYR A 427 -15.05 9.39 6.64
CA TYR A 427 -16.36 9.26 7.28
C TYR A 427 -17.44 10.08 6.59
N ALA A 428 -17.12 11.31 6.18
CA ALA A 428 -18.01 12.19 5.44
C ALA A 428 -18.43 11.60 4.09
N THR A 429 -17.50 11.00 3.35
CA THR A 429 -17.82 10.30 2.09
C THR A 429 -18.79 9.14 2.33
N GLU A 430 -18.60 8.33 3.37
CA GLU A 430 -19.56 7.26 3.68
C GLU A 430 -20.92 7.78 4.14
N LEU A 431 -20.96 8.90 4.86
CA LEU A 431 -22.21 9.58 5.22
C LEU A 431 -22.95 10.05 3.98
N GLN A 432 -22.21 10.63 3.02
CA GLN A 432 -22.75 11.07 1.74
C GLN A 432 -23.32 9.89 0.94
N ASP A 433 -22.59 8.78 0.82
CA ASP A 433 -23.05 7.55 0.15
C ASP A 433 -24.30 6.96 0.82
N ALA A 434 -24.41 7.12 2.14
CA ALA A 434 -25.60 6.74 2.92
C ALA A 434 -26.76 7.75 2.84
N GLY A 435 -26.63 8.81 2.04
CA GLY A 435 -27.64 9.88 1.88
C GLY A 435 -27.73 10.85 3.06
N ARG A 436 -26.82 10.78 4.04
CA ARG A 436 -26.78 11.64 5.23
C ARG A 436 -25.96 12.92 4.94
N THR A 437 -26.41 13.68 3.94
CA THR A 437 -25.69 14.83 3.36
C THR A 437 -25.39 15.95 4.36
N ASP A 438 -26.29 16.23 5.31
CA ASP A 438 -26.07 17.24 6.36
C ASP A 438 -24.91 16.87 7.30
N GLU A 439 -24.81 15.59 7.66
CA GLU A 439 -23.74 15.09 8.52
C GLU A 439 -22.42 15.02 7.74
N ALA A 440 -22.46 14.56 6.48
CA ALA A 440 -21.30 14.60 5.60
C ALA A 440 -20.74 16.02 5.47
N SER A 441 -21.60 17.03 5.31
CA SER A 441 -21.20 18.44 5.18
C SER A 441 -20.48 18.96 6.44
N LYS A 442 -20.95 18.56 7.63
CA LYS A 442 -20.31 18.90 8.91
C LYS A 442 -18.91 18.27 9.02
N GLU A 443 -18.80 16.99 8.67
CA GLU A 443 -17.54 16.26 8.75
C GLU A 443 -16.53 16.75 7.71
N PHE A 444 -16.94 17.10 6.48
CA PHE A 444 -16.06 17.77 5.51
C PHE A 444 -15.61 19.14 6.00
N SER A 445 -16.50 19.92 6.63
CA SER A 445 -16.15 21.21 7.21
C SER A 445 -15.12 21.07 8.34
N GLU A 446 -15.27 20.05 9.18
CA GLU A 446 -14.29 19.74 10.23
C GLU A 446 -12.95 19.30 9.65
N ALA A 447 -12.96 18.48 8.59
CA ALA A 447 -11.74 18.13 7.87
C ALA A 447 -11.00 19.36 7.31
N ILE A 448 -11.74 20.32 6.74
CA ILE A 448 -11.19 21.58 6.24
C ILE A 448 -10.65 22.44 7.41
N ARG A 449 -11.36 22.48 8.55
CA ARG A 449 -10.90 23.19 9.75
C ARG A 449 -9.57 22.63 10.27
N LEU A 450 -9.43 21.30 10.30
CA LEU A 450 -8.23 20.60 10.74
C LEU A 450 -7.09 20.70 9.72
N SER A 451 -7.42 20.69 8.43
CA SER A 451 -6.47 20.78 7.32
C SER A 451 -7.05 21.63 6.18
N PRO A 452 -6.83 22.95 6.20
CA PRO A 452 -7.32 23.87 5.16
C PRO A 452 -6.77 23.58 3.75
N ALA A 453 -5.69 22.80 3.66
CA ALA A 453 -5.10 22.35 2.41
C ALA A 453 -5.69 21.01 1.90
N SER A 454 -6.83 20.56 2.43
CA SER A 454 -7.47 19.32 1.96
C SER A 454 -8.33 19.57 0.72
N ALA A 455 -7.73 19.50 -0.48
CA ALA A 455 -8.43 19.72 -1.74
C ALA A 455 -9.65 18.79 -1.91
N LYS A 456 -9.50 17.51 -1.55
CA LYS A 456 -10.59 16.52 -1.56
C LYS A 456 -11.78 16.92 -0.66
N ALA A 457 -11.51 17.43 0.54
CA ALA A 457 -12.59 17.88 1.43
C ALA A 457 -13.32 19.10 0.85
N HIS A 458 -12.58 20.03 0.24
CA HIS A 458 -13.14 21.17 -0.47
C HIS A 458 -14.03 20.74 -1.64
N VAL A 459 -13.56 19.86 -2.53
CA VAL A 459 -14.36 19.37 -3.67
C VAL A 459 -15.61 18.64 -3.21
N ASN A 460 -15.51 17.73 -2.24
CA ASN A 460 -16.69 16.98 -1.79
C ASN A 460 -17.73 17.88 -1.11
N LEU A 461 -17.30 18.84 -0.30
CA LEU A 461 -18.20 19.84 0.26
C LEU A 461 -18.81 20.73 -0.83
N GLY A 462 -18.00 21.15 -1.82
CA GLY A 462 -18.47 21.88 -2.99
C GLY A 462 -19.55 21.12 -3.74
N SER A 463 -19.35 19.83 -4.02
CA SER A 463 -20.33 18.95 -4.68
C SER A 463 -21.65 18.84 -3.89
N LEU A 464 -21.58 18.71 -2.56
CA LEU A 464 -22.78 18.70 -1.71
C LEU A 464 -23.52 20.04 -1.75
N LEU A 465 -22.79 21.16 -1.69
CA LEU A 465 -23.35 22.50 -1.79
C LEU A 465 -23.99 22.73 -3.16
N THR A 466 -23.38 22.25 -4.25
CA THR A 466 -23.96 22.28 -5.61
C THR A 466 -25.28 21.52 -5.65
N ALA A 467 -25.33 20.30 -5.12
CA ALA A 467 -26.55 19.48 -5.07
C ALA A 467 -27.66 20.14 -4.24
N ASN A 468 -27.30 20.90 -3.20
CA ASN A 468 -28.22 21.67 -2.36
C ASN A 468 -28.60 23.05 -2.96
N GLY A 469 -28.12 23.39 -4.16
CA GLY A 469 -28.38 24.67 -4.82
C GLY A 469 -27.61 25.88 -4.25
N GLN A 470 -26.64 25.66 -3.35
CA GLN A 470 -25.81 26.70 -2.75
C GLN A 470 -24.59 27.00 -3.64
N LEU A 471 -24.84 27.42 -4.88
CA LEU A 471 -23.84 27.44 -5.95
C LEU A 471 -22.67 28.42 -5.70
N ASP A 472 -22.95 29.60 -5.13
CA ASP A 472 -21.90 30.61 -4.85
C ASP A 472 -20.88 30.13 -3.81
N GLU A 473 -21.34 29.40 -2.79
CA GLU A 473 -20.45 28.85 -1.77
C GLU A 473 -19.69 27.65 -2.31
N ALA A 474 -20.35 26.79 -3.09
CA ALA A 474 -19.71 25.68 -3.80
C ALA A 474 -18.53 26.18 -4.66
N GLN A 475 -18.69 27.29 -5.37
CA GLN A 475 -17.65 27.86 -6.23
C GLN A 475 -16.37 28.16 -5.44
N LYS A 476 -16.48 28.76 -4.26
CA LYS A 476 -15.31 29.07 -3.41
C LYS A 476 -14.55 27.80 -3.03
N HIS A 477 -15.27 26.72 -2.74
CA HIS A 477 -14.65 25.44 -2.40
C HIS A 477 -13.95 24.80 -3.59
N PHE A 478 -14.56 24.77 -4.78
CA PHE A 478 -13.90 24.28 -5.99
C PHE A 478 -12.67 25.10 -6.37
N GLU A 479 -12.77 26.43 -6.34
CA GLU A 479 -11.62 27.32 -6.60
C GLU A 479 -10.48 27.07 -5.61
N GLN A 480 -10.79 26.86 -4.33
CA GLN A 480 -9.79 26.55 -3.32
C GLN A 480 -9.14 25.18 -3.56
N ALA A 481 -9.93 24.16 -3.93
CA ALA A 481 -9.40 22.84 -4.27
C ALA A 481 -8.46 22.90 -5.48
N LEU A 482 -8.83 23.62 -6.54
CA LEU A 482 -8.01 23.81 -7.73
C LEU A 482 -6.78 24.70 -7.48
N ARG A 483 -6.82 25.62 -6.51
CA ARG A 483 -5.61 26.33 -6.06
C ARG A 483 -4.61 25.40 -5.37
N ILE A 484 -5.10 24.39 -4.64
CA ILE A 484 -4.26 23.42 -3.93
C ILE A 484 -3.73 22.35 -4.91
N GLU A 485 -4.60 21.79 -5.75
CA GLU A 485 -4.29 20.75 -6.73
C GLU A 485 -4.74 21.19 -8.15
N PRO A 486 -3.97 22.06 -8.84
CA PRO A 486 -4.37 22.67 -10.12
C PRO A 486 -4.33 21.71 -11.32
N ASN A 487 -3.80 20.49 -11.15
CA ASN A 487 -3.68 19.50 -12.22
C ASN A 487 -4.54 18.27 -11.96
N ASN A 488 -5.58 18.39 -11.12
CA ASN A 488 -6.46 17.27 -10.78
C ASN A 488 -7.69 17.26 -11.71
N ALA A 489 -7.72 16.33 -12.67
CA ALA A 489 -8.77 16.22 -13.67
C ALA A 489 -10.17 16.04 -13.07
N GLU A 490 -10.32 15.28 -11.98
CA GLU A 490 -11.61 15.05 -11.33
C GLU A 490 -12.18 16.35 -10.76
N TYR A 491 -11.33 17.21 -10.20
CA TYR A 491 -11.74 18.51 -9.66
C TYR A 491 -12.15 19.48 -10.76
N HIS A 492 -11.47 19.45 -11.91
CA HIS A 492 -11.87 20.20 -13.10
C HIS A 492 -13.25 19.72 -13.62
N SER A 493 -13.50 18.40 -13.69
CA SER A 493 -14.82 17.87 -14.07
C SER A 493 -15.93 18.28 -13.10
N GLY A 494 -15.68 18.23 -11.79
CA GLY A 494 -16.64 18.69 -10.78
C GLY A 494 -16.90 20.19 -10.84
N TYR A 495 -15.86 21.00 -11.11
CA TYR A 495 -16.00 22.44 -11.26
C TYR A 495 -16.74 22.82 -12.54
N ALA A 496 -16.49 22.11 -13.65
CA ALA A 496 -17.24 22.26 -14.88
C ALA A 496 -18.75 22.02 -14.65
N TYR A 497 -19.09 20.97 -13.91
CA TYR A 497 -20.48 20.70 -13.54
C TYR A 497 -21.11 21.84 -12.73
N LEU A 498 -20.40 22.39 -11.75
CA LEU A 498 -20.89 23.56 -11.00
C LEU A 498 -21.06 24.80 -11.91
N LEU A 499 -20.08 25.10 -12.77
CA LEU A 499 -20.15 26.24 -13.69
C LEU A 499 -21.34 26.12 -14.64
N ASP A 500 -21.64 24.91 -15.09
CA ASP A 500 -22.84 24.63 -15.88
C ASP A 500 -24.13 24.89 -15.09
N GLN A 501 -24.21 24.49 -13.81
CA GLN A 501 -25.34 24.85 -12.94
C GLN A 501 -25.48 26.36 -12.70
N LEU A 502 -24.35 27.10 -12.70
CA LEU A 502 -24.32 28.57 -12.65
C LEU A 502 -24.69 29.24 -13.99
N GLY A 503 -24.91 28.47 -15.06
CA GLY A 503 -25.20 28.98 -16.41
C GLY A 503 -23.97 29.49 -17.18
N ARG A 504 -22.75 29.26 -16.66
CA ARG A 504 -21.47 29.70 -17.26
C ARG A 504 -20.93 28.65 -18.23
N LYS A 505 -21.71 28.36 -19.27
CA LYS A 505 -21.47 27.28 -20.23
C LYS A 505 -20.07 27.29 -20.87
N ASP A 506 -19.60 28.45 -21.33
CA ASP A 506 -18.33 28.54 -22.03
C ASP A 506 -17.14 28.20 -21.11
N GLU A 507 -17.23 28.60 -19.84
CA GLU A 507 -16.21 28.27 -18.84
C GLU A 507 -16.27 26.80 -18.44
N ALA A 508 -17.48 26.23 -18.29
CA ALA A 508 -17.65 24.81 -18.04
C ALA A 508 -17.02 23.94 -19.15
N ALA A 509 -17.16 24.33 -20.42
CA ALA A 509 -16.54 23.62 -21.54
C ALA A 509 -15.00 23.61 -21.44
N VAL A 510 -14.39 24.75 -21.09
CA VAL A 510 -12.93 24.86 -20.91
C VAL A 510 -12.43 23.96 -19.77
N GLU A 511 -13.19 23.87 -18.68
CA GLU A 511 -12.86 23.01 -17.55
C GLU A 511 -12.99 21.51 -17.90
N CYS A 512 -14.01 21.11 -18.66
CA CYS A 512 -14.12 19.75 -19.21
C CYS A 512 -12.94 19.39 -20.13
N GLU A 513 -12.57 20.28 -21.05
CA GLU A 513 -11.41 20.08 -21.94
C GLU A 513 -10.09 20.00 -21.16
N THR A 514 -9.97 20.78 -20.08
CA THR A 514 -8.82 20.74 -19.18
C THR A 514 -8.74 19.40 -18.43
N ALA A 515 -9.86 18.88 -17.94
CA ALA A 515 -9.92 17.56 -17.32
C ALA A 515 -9.43 16.45 -18.28
N ILE A 516 -9.88 16.45 -19.53
CA ILE A 516 -9.42 15.49 -20.55
C ILE A 516 -7.94 15.69 -20.88
N ARG A 517 -7.46 16.93 -20.99
CA ARG A 517 -6.03 17.20 -21.26
C ARG A 517 -5.14 16.67 -20.13
N LEU A 518 -5.57 16.81 -18.88
CA LEU A 518 -4.84 16.35 -17.70
C LEU A 518 -4.90 14.83 -17.54
N ALA A 519 -6.03 14.21 -17.89
CA ALA A 519 -6.22 12.76 -17.79
C ALA A 519 -6.89 12.20 -19.07
N PRO A 520 -6.14 12.07 -20.18
CA PRO A 520 -6.68 11.72 -21.50
C PRO A 520 -7.20 10.29 -21.60
N ASN A 521 -6.92 9.44 -20.60
CA ASN A 521 -7.39 8.06 -20.54
C ASN A 521 -8.40 7.86 -19.39
N SER A 522 -8.96 8.94 -18.83
CA SER A 522 -9.91 8.86 -17.71
C SER A 522 -11.34 8.64 -18.23
N PRO A 523 -11.97 7.49 -17.96
CA PRO A 523 -13.36 7.25 -18.34
C PRO A 523 -14.29 8.32 -17.76
N GLN A 524 -14.08 8.69 -16.50
CA GLN A 524 -14.92 9.66 -15.81
C GLN A 524 -14.84 11.06 -16.43
N ALA A 525 -13.65 11.50 -16.87
CA ALA A 525 -13.49 12.80 -17.51
C ALA A 525 -14.22 12.86 -18.86
N HIS A 526 -14.11 11.79 -19.66
CA HIS A 526 -14.87 11.65 -20.90
C HIS A 526 -16.38 11.59 -20.65
N TYR A 527 -16.83 10.84 -19.64
CA TYR A 527 -18.24 10.74 -19.29
C TYR A 527 -18.82 12.10 -18.90
N SER A 528 -18.15 12.83 -17.99
CA SER A 528 -18.59 14.17 -17.57
C SER A 528 -18.62 15.17 -18.72
N TYR A 529 -17.68 15.10 -19.67
CA TYR A 529 -17.74 15.97 -20.85
C TYR A 529 -18.85 15.55 -21.82
N GLY A 530 -19.07 14.25 -22.02
CA GLY A 530 -20.19 13.74 -22.81
C GLY A 530 -21.55 14.23 -22.28
N ALA A 531 -21.77 14.11 -20.98
CA ALA A 531 -22.99 14.58 -20.31
C ALA A 531 -23.19 16.10 -20.45
N PHE A 532 -22.10 16.88 -20.36
CA PHE A 532 -22.13 18.31 -20.62
C PHE A 532 -22.51 18.62 -22.08
N LEU A 533 -21.91 17.94 -23.06
CA LEU A 533 -22.18 18.14 -24.48
C LEU A 533 -23.61 17.77 -24.86
N GLU A 534 -24.11 16.66 -24.32
CA GLU A 534 -25.49 16.18 -24.51
C GLU A 534 -26.50 17.22 -24.01
N LYS A 535 -26.37 17.67 -22.75
CA LYS A 535 -27.22 18.72 -22.16
C LYS A 535 -27.26 20.00 -22.99
N HIS A 536 -26.18 20.28 -23.71
CA HIS A 536 -25.98 21.49 -24.49
C HIS A 536 -26.24 21.35 -25.99
N GLY A 537 -26.90 20.27 -26.40
CA GLY A 537 -27.39 20.08 -27.77
C GLY A 537 -26.32 19.67 -28.78
N LYS A 538 -25.25 19.00 -28.31
CA LYS A 538 -24.16 18.48 -29.14
C LYS A 538 -24.10 16.94 -29.08
N PRO A 539 -25.15 16.21 -29.51
CA PRO A 539 -25.26 14.77 -29.33
C PRO A 539 -24.15 13.98 -30.05
N ASP A 540 -23.73 14.41 -31.25
CA ASP A 540 -22.66 13.73 -32.00
C ASP A 540 -21.30 13.78 -31.27
N GLU A 541 -20.99 14.93 -30.66
CA GLU A 541 -19.78 15.09 -29.85
C GLU A 541 -19.89 14.28 -28.54
N ALA A 542 -21.08 14.24 -27.94
CA ALA A 542 -21.35 13.45 -26.73
C ALA A 542 -21.17 11.94 -26.99
N VAL A 543 -21.69 11.42 -28.12
CA VAL A 543 -21.50 10.03 -28.56
C VAL A 543 -20.01 9.69 -28.66
N ALA A 544 -19.19 10.60 -29.22
CA ALA A 544 -17.75 10.39 -29.28
C ALA A 544 -17.10 10.27 -27.89
N GLN A 545 -17.51 11.11 -26.93
CA GLN A 545 -16.99 11.07 -25.55
C GLN A 545 -17.48 9.83 -24.79
N TYR A 546 -18.74 9.42 -24.92
CA TYR A 546 -19.21 8.19 -24.29
C TYR A 546 -18.55 6.94 -24.89
N ARG A 547 -18.26 6.93 -26.20
CA ARG A 547 -17.44 5.87 -26.80
C ARG A 547 -16.02 5.82 -26.22
N GLN A 548 -15.39 6.96 -25.95
CA GLN A 548 -14.10 7.00 -25.24
C GLN A 548 -14.22 6.50 -23.80
N THR A 549 -15.30 6.86 -23.10
CA THR A 549 -15.61 6.34 -21.75
C THR A 549 -15.61 4.82 -21.77
N LEU A 550 -16.35 4.20 -22.70
CA LEU A 550 -16.46 2.74 -22.81
C LEU A 550 -15.21 2.07 -23.40
N GLN A 551 -14.36 2.80 -24.12
CA GLN A 551 -13.05 2.31 -24.55
C GLN A 551 -12.12 2.10 -23.34
N PHE A 552 -12.12 3.05 -22.39
CA PHE A 552 -11.26 3.00 -21.22
C PHE A 552 -11.88 2.22 -20.04
N ASP A 553 -13.20 2.22 -19.91
CA ASP A 553 -13.96 1.36 -19.00
C ASP A 553 -15.13 0.67 -19.72
N PRO A 554 -14.90 -0.54 -20.27
CA PRO A 554 -15.92 -1.33 -20.97
C PRO A 554 -17.09 -1.81 -20.10
N ASN A 555 -17.07 -1.56 -18.79
CA ASN A 555 -18.12 -1.94 -17.86
C ASN A 555 -18.78 -0.71 -17.20
N HIS A 556 -18.53 0.50 -17.71
CA HIS A 556 -19.16 1.71 -17.20
C HIS A 556 -20.67 1.69 -17.47
N LEU A 557 -21.47 1.57 -16.40
CA LEU A 557 -22.92 1.38 -16.50
C LEU A 557 -23.61 2.58 -17.15
N ASP A 558 -23.40 3.79 -16.62
CA ASP A 558 -24.10 4.99 -17.11
C ASP A 558 -23.68 5.34 -18.54
N GLY A 559 -22.39 5.24 -18.88
CA GLY A 559 -21.91 5.36 -20.25
C GLY A 559 -22.59 4.41 -21.25
N HIS A 560 -22.96 3.19 -20.86
CA HIS A 560 -23.77 2.31 -21.72
C HIS A 560 -25.21 2.78 -21.86
N ILE A 561 -25.82 3.29 -20.78
CA ILE A 561 -27.21 3.78 -20.80
C ILE A 561 -27.31 5.05 -21.65
N ASP A 562 -26.44 6.02 -21.41
CA ASP A 562 -26.50 7.34 -22.06
C ASP A 562 -26.11 7.25 -23.53
N LEU A 563 -25.07 6.49 -23.87
CA LEU A 563 -24.74 6.20 -25.28
C LEU A 563 -25.87 5.44 -25.98
N GLY A 564 -26.43 4.42 -25.31
CA GLY A 564 -27.56 3.67 -25.84
C GLY A 564 -28.77 4.56 -26.12
N ASN A 565 -29.06 5.52 -25.25
CA ASN A 565 -30.16 6.47 -25.43
C ASN A 565 -29.93 7.38 -26.64
N LEU A 566 -28.75 7.98 -26.76
CA LEU A 566 -28.41 8.84 -27.90
C LEU A 566 -28.45 8.09 -29.24
N LEU A 567 -27.95 6.85 -29.28
CA LEU A 567 -28.02 5.99 -30.47
C LEU A 567 -29.45 5.58 -30.81
N PHE A 568 -30.30 5.35 -29.80
CA PHE A 568 -31.71 5.08 -30.04
C PHE A 568 -32.42 6.29 -30.67
N GLU A 569 -32.11 7.50 -30.17
CA GLU A 569 -32.64 8.76 -30.69
C GLU A 569 -32.12 9.07 -32.11
N SER A 570 -30.85 8.75 -32.42
CA SER A 570 -30.27 8.91 -33.77
C SER A 570 -30.78 7.87 -34.78
N GLY A 571 -31.45 6.81 -34.31
CA GLY A 571 -31.98 5.73 -35.14
C GLY A 571 -31.03 4.55 -35.35
N GLU A 572 -29.90 4.51 -34.66
CA GLU A 572 -28.93 3.40 -34.62
C GLU A 572 -29.42 2.27 -33.68
N ILE A 573 -30.63 1.77 -33.96
CA ILE A 573 -31.39 0.89 -33.06
C ILE A 573 -30.64 -0.41 -32.69
N ALA A 574 -29.82 -0.95 -33.60
CA ALA A 574 -29.08 -2.19 -33.35
C ALA A 574 -27.97 -2.00 -32.29
N GLU A 575 -27.17 -0.94 -32.41
CA GLU A 575 -26.08 -0.64 -31.46
C GLU A 575 -26.65 -0.21 -30.10
N ALA A 576 -27.71 0.60 -30.10
CA ALA A 576 -28.44 0.97 -28.89
C ALA A 576 -28.89 -0.26 -28.08
N ARG A 577 -29.42 -1.28 -28.77
CA ARG A 577 -29.83 -2.54 -28.15
C ARG A 577 -28.67 -3.23 -27.44
N GLU A 578 -27.51 -3.31 -28.07
CA GLU A 578 -26.34 -3.99 -27.49
C GLU A 578 -25.91 -3.30 -26.19
N HIS A 579 -25.90 -1.97 -26.16
CA HIS A 579 -25.55 -1.21 -24.96
C HIS A 579 -26.58 -1.39 -23.83
N PHE A 580 -27.88 -1.34 -24.11
CA PHE A 580 -28.88 -1.60 -23.07
C PHE A 580 -28.85 -3.05 -22.56
N GLN A 581 -28.56 -4.03 -23.42
CA GLN A 581 -28.33 -5.43 -23.00
C GLN A 581 -27.09 -5.55 -22.11
N LYS A 582 -26.01 -4.85 -22.45
CA LYS A 582 -24.80 -4.83 -21.62
C LYS A 582 -25.10 -4.18 -20.26
N ALA A 583 -25.83 -3.07 -20.23
CA ALA A 583 -26.24 -2.40 -18.98
C ALA A 583 -27.12 -3.29 -18.09
N SER A 584 -28.06 -4.06 -18.65
CA SER A 584 -28.88 -5.01 -17.86
C SER A 584 -28.08 -6.19 -17.30
N VAL A 585 -27.02 -6.63 -18.00
CA VAL A 585 -26.07 -7.63 -17.47
C VAL A 585 -25.19 -7.04 -16.37
N LEU A 586 -24.73 -5.79 -16.53
CA LEU A 586 -23.88 -5.11 -15.55
C LEU A 586 -24.64 -4.82 -14.24
N ASN A 587 -25.91 -4.43 -14.32
CA ASN A 587 -26.78 -4.27 -13.15
C ASN A 587 -28.16 -4.93 -13.36
N PRO A 588 -28.31 -6.22 -13.01
CA PRO A 588 -29.56 -6.96 -13.17
C PRO A 588 -30.74 -6.46 -12.33
N LYS A 589 -30.51 -5.51 -11.40
CA LYS A 589 -31.57 -4.93 -10.57
C LYS A 589 -32.07 -3.58 -11.08
N LEU A 590 -31.43 -3.03 -12.12
CA LEU A 590 -31.79 -1.73 -12.65
C LEU A 590 -32.93 -1.86 -13.65
N ALA A 591 -34.05 -1.19 -13.38
CA ALA A 591 -35.24 -1.23 -14.24
C ALA A 591 -35.06 -0.46 -15.56
N GLN A 592 -34.25 0.60 -15.57
CA GLN A 592 -34.10 1.53 -16.68
C GLN A 592 -33.62 0.86 -17.99
N PRO A 593 -32.56 0.01 -18.01
CA PRO A 593 -32.18 -0.74 -19.21
C PRO A 593 -33.30 -1.58 -19.81
N HIS A 594 -34.14 -2.20 -18.98
CA HIS A 594 -35.29 -2.99 -19.45
C HIS A 594 -36.35 -2.11 -20.11
N ASN A 595 -36.66 -0.93 -19.54
CA ASN A 595 -37.54 0.03 -20.19
C ASN A 595 -37.01 0.47 -21.57
N TYR A 596 -35.72 0.77 -21.68
CA TYR A 596 -35.13 1.11 -22.97
C TYR A 596 -35.12 -0.05 -23.98
N LEU A 597 -34.85 -1.29 -23.54
CA LEU A 597 -34.98 -2.47 -24.39
C LEU A 597 -36.41 -2.65 -24.89
N GLY A 598 -37.41 -2.36 -24.06
CA GLY A 598 -38.81 -2.34 -24.48
C GLY A 598 -39.06 -1.33 -25.60
N LYS A 599 -38.57 -0.09 -25.47
CA LYS A 599 -38.65 0.96 -26.51
C LYS A 599 -37.95 0.54 -27.80
N VAL A 600 -36.79 -0.10 -27.70
CA VAL A 600 -36.07 -0.69 -28.84
C VAL A 600 -36.93 -1.74 -29.56
N PHE A 601 -37.54 -2.67 -28.83
CA PHE A 601 -38.38 -3.71 -29.44
C PHE A 601 -39.67 -3.14 -30.05
N MET A 602 -40.28 -2.12 -29.44
CA MET A 602 -41.40 -1.38 -30.05
C MET A 602 -41.00 -0.79 -31.40
N ARG A 603 -39.84 -0.14 -31.49
CA ARG A 603 -39.35 0.47 -32.73
C ARG A 603 -39.00 -0.56 -33.81
N GLN A 604 -38.65 -1.78 -33.41
CA GLN A 604 -38.43 -2.92 -34.30
C GLN A 604 -39.73 -3.66 -34.69
N GLY A 605 -40.89 -3.25 -34.16
CA GLY A 605 -42.18 -3.91 -34.39
C GLY A 605 -42.38 -5.21 -33.61
N ASN A 606 -41.47 -5.56 -32.69
CA ASN A 606 -41.56 -6.76 -31.87
C ASN A 606 -42.31 -6.48 -30.55
N VAL A 607 -43.61 -6.23 -30.67
CA VAL A 607 -44.47 -5.80 -29.56
C VAL A 607 -44.46 -6.80 -28.40
N SER A 608 -44.46 -8.11 -28.68
CA SER A 608 -44.44 -9.14 -27.63
C SER A 608 -43.18 -9.09 -26.77
N GLN A 609 -42.01 -8.87 -27.37
CA GLN A 609 -40.77 -8.70 -26.60
C GLN A 609 -40.73 -7.38 -25.86
N ALA A 610 -41.31 -6.32 -26.43
CA ALA A 610 -41.42 -5.04 -25.75
C ALA A 610 -42.22 -5.13 -24.44
N ILE A 611 -43.39 -5.76 -24.49
CA ILE A 611 -44.25 -6.01 -23.31
C ILE A 611 -43.45 -6.73 -22.22
N ALA A 612 -42.75 -7.81 -22.57
CA ALA A 612 -41.95 -8.58 -21.61
C ALA A 612 -40.86 -7.73 -20.94
N GLN A 613 -40.20 -6.83 -21.67
CA GLN A 613 -39.18 -5.95 -21.09
C GLN A 613 -39.78 -4.86 -20.19
N PHE A 614 -40.92 -4.26 -20.57
CA PHE A 614 -41.58 -3.28 -19.70
C PHE A 614 -42.13 -3.93 -18.42
N GLU A 615 -42.67 -5.15 -18.51
CA GLU A 615 -43.10 -5.92 -17.33
C GLU A 615 -41.91 -6.24 -16.41
N GLU A 616 -40.74 -6.57 -16.95
CA GLU A 616 -39.54 -6.78 -16.15
C GLU A 616 -39.05 -5.49 -15.49
N ALA A 617 -39.10 -4.35 -16.19
CA ALA A 617 -38.80 -3.05 -15.62
C ALA A 617 -39.71 -2.73 -14.41
N LEU A 618 -41.02 -2.98 -14.55
CA LEU A 618 -41.99 -2.79 -13.46
C LEU A 618 -41.87 -3.84 -12.35
N ARG A 619 -41.41 -5.05 -12.66
CA ARG A 619 -41.09 -6.06 -11.64
C ARG A 619 -39.92 -5.61 -10.76
N LEU A 620 -38.92 -4.97 -11.37
CA LEU A 620 -37.75 -4.43 -10.68
C LEU A 620 -38.05 -3.13 -9.94
N HIS A 621 -38.88 -2.25 -10.53
CA HIS A 621 -39.32 -1.00 -9.94
C HIS A 621 -40.82 -0.78 -10.22
N PRO A 622 -41.70 -1.21 -9.29
CA PRO A 622 -43.16 -1.13 -9.48
C PRO A 622 -43.68 0.29 -9.73
N ASP A 623 -43.05 1.30 -9.14
CA ASP A 623 -43.40 2.72 -9.27
C ASP A 623 -42.54 3.39 -10.37
N PHE A 624 -42.55 2.84 -11.59
CA PHE A 624 -41.84 3.40 -12.75
C PHE A 624 -42.81 3.93 -13.82
N PRO A 625 -43.21 5.23 -13.76
CA PRO A 625 -44.28 5.77 -14.62
C PRO A 625 -44.01 5.66 -16.12
N GLU A 626 -42.75 5.85 -16.56
CA GLU A 626 -42.40 5.73 -17.98
C GLU A 626 -42.60 4.29 -18.48
N ALA A 627 -42.23 3.29 -17.69
CA ALA A 627 -42.40 1.89 -18.06
C ALA A 627 -43.87 1.46 -18.04
N GLU A 628 -44.68 2.00 -17.12
CA GLU A 628 -46.12 1.77 -17.07
C GLU A 628 -46.82 2.34 -18.32
N GLU A 629 -46.49 3.58 -18.68
CA GLU A 629 -47.03 4.22 -19.88
C GLU A 629 -46.61 3.47 -21.15
N ASN A 630 -45.33 3.10 -21.27
CA ASN A 630 -44.84 2.36 -22.42
C ASN A 630 -45.48 0.96 -22.53
N LEU A 631 -45.73 0.28 -21.40
CA LEU A 631 -46.44 -1.00 -21.36
C LEU A 631 -47.88 -0.85 -21.83
N ARG A 632 -48.58 0.21 -21.41
CA ARG A 632 -49.94 0.52 -21.86
C ARG A 632 -49.98 0.67 -23.37
N VAL A 633 -49.11 1.52 -23.92
CA VAL A 633 -49.01 1.77 -25.36
C VAL A 633 -48.68 0.47 -26.12
N ALA A 634 -47.76 -0.35 -25.62
CA ALA A 634 -47.43 -1.62 -26.25
C ALA A 634 -48.60 -2.62 -26.28
N ARG A 635 -49.39 -2.70 -25.19
CA ARG A 635 -50.58 -3.57 -25.11
C ARG A 635 -51.69 -3.12 -26.05
N GLU A 636 -51.92 -1.81 -26.16
CA GLU A 636 -52.89 -1.24 -27.11
C GLU A 636 -52.49 -1.51 -28.57
N THR A 637 -51.19 -1.37 -28.88
CA THR A 637 -50.64 -1.64 -30.22
C THR A 637 -50.75 -3.13 -30.58
N GLY A 638 -50.55 -4.03 -29.63
CA GLY A 638 -50.69 -5.48 -29.83
C GLY A 638 -52.14 -5.98 -29.92
N ALA A 639 -53.12 -5.17 -29.50
CA ALA A 639 -54.55 -5.53 -29.51
C ALA A 639 -55.28 -5.12 -30.81
N GLN A 640 -54.65 -4.35 -31.69
CA GLN A 640 -55.20 -4.04 -33.02
C GLN A 640 -54.85 -5.18 -34.01
N PRO A 641 -55.85 -5.82 -34.66
CA PRO A 641 -55.59 -6.81 -35.71
C PRO A 641 -54.97 -6.12 -36.95
N PRO A 642 -54.17 -6.85 -37.75
CA PRO A 642 -53.41 -6.31 -38.88
C PRO A 642 -54.26 -5.69 -39.99
#